data_AF-A0ABD2W8E6-F1
#
_entry.id   AF-A0ABD2W8E6-F1
#
_cell.length_a   1.000
_cell.length_b   1.000
_cell.length_c   1.000
_cell.angle_alpha   90.00
_cell.angle_beta   90.00
_cell.angle_gamma   90.00
#
_symmetry.space_group_name_H-M   'P 1'
#
loop_
_entity.id
_entity.type
_entity.pdbx_description
1 polymer ?
#
loop_
_entity_poly.entity_id
_entity_poly.type
_entity_poly.pdbx_seq_one_letter_code
_entity_poly.pdbx_strand_id
1 'polypeptide(L)'
;MKKEHRLSDGIMGKSIEGGYVNHALSESQLDLGPHHNGLSTRHTHYTNAYTNGSSDFVLLEEPTSVAATAGVDDHRVVIKGGCSDDTNSSNSTSSTKERLSAIGNYGRRQWGRLSRACNRKTLYKRLPVLNWLPRYNGQDALGDLVAGVTVGLTVIPQSLAYSSVAGLPPQYGLYGSFLGCFLYILFGSCKDVPFGPTAIVSLLTYQTVNHLDSPHLHAILLCFIAGLVELLMGGFGLGFLIDFVSGPVSSGFTSAVALIIVTSQVKDVLGIKASGTTFMEMWSSIIDHASEAKLYDASLGLSCIALLLVLRMVASLAFGTEEQQRHSTPYKILNKCLWLMGTSRNALLVVICGCIAYSFPVGQSPFNLIGDIPSGMPAVQLPPFGYTKDDNTTVSLWTMCENLGSGIIVVPLISLMEDIAICKAFANGKSVDATQELIAIGAANIGNSFVQAFPGSGSLSRSAVNNASGVRTTLGGVYTGILVILALCFLTPYFFFIPKAALAAIIIAAVIFMVEVKVIKPMWRTKKTDLVPGISAFVFCLLLPLEIGIGLGVAINILFILYHAARPKIDAEKMRSRQGIEYLMLTPDRCLIFPSVDYVRNLVTKYGRREAGETMPVVIDCSHVFGADYTAAKVIESLIRDFSSRGQSLFFYNLKPSVYAVFEGVEPADFVCYYTQEALDELFKERESNHEVRRNFKEVP
;
A
#
# COMPACT_ATOMS: atom_id res chain seq x y z
N MET A 1 45.04 -29.94 -26.88
CA MET A 1 45.70 -31.25 -26.71
C MET A 1 45.74 -31.58 -25.22
N LYS A 2 45.13 -32.72 -24.85
CA LYS A 2 45.29 -33.58 -23.63
C LYS A 2 45.09 -32.93 -22.24
N LYS A 3 44.01 -33.28 -21.51
CA LYS A 3 43.64 -34.55 -20.82
C LYS A 3 44.23 -34.60 -19.39
N GLU A 4 43.40 -34.45 -18.37
CA GLU A 4 42.68 -35.50 -17.59
C GLU A 4 43.48 -36.01 -16.38
N HIS A 5 42.94 -35.83 -15.17
CA HIS A 5 42.71 -36.96 -14.26
C HIS A 5 41.58 -36.67 -13.24
N ARG A 6 40.68 -37.65 -13.16
CA ARG A 6 39.53 -37.83 -12.24
C ARG A 6 39.97 -38.41 -10.89
N LEU A 7 39.13 -38.24 -9.86
CA LEU A 7 38.48 -39.29 -9.01
C LEU A 7 37.69 -38.54 -7.90
N SER A 8 36.35 -38.50 -7.97
CA SER A 8 35.37 -39.44 -7.38
C SER A 8 35.32 -39.43 -5.86
N ASP A 9 34.18 -38.95 -5.30
CA ASP A 9 33.47 -39.63 -4.21
C ASP A 9 32.01 -39.14 -4.05
N GLY A 10 31.08 -40.10 -4.13
CA GLY A 10 29.83 -40.23 -3.36
C GLY A 10 28.74 -39.14 -3.43
N ILE A 11 27.72 -39.33 -4.28
CA ILE A 11 26.39 -38.71 -4.12
C ILE A 11 25.36 -39.81 -3.89
N MET A 12 24.90 -39.97 -2.64
CA MET A 12 23.53 -40.41 -2.32
C MET A 12 23.17 -40.02 -0.88
N GLY A 13 22.19 -39.14 -0.72
CA GLY A 13 21.73 -38.66 0.59
C GLY A 13 20.59 -37.63 0.49
N LYS A 14 19.41 -38.13 0.14
CA LYS A 14 18.05 -37.52 0.22
C LYS A 14 17.95 -36.06 0.70
N SER A 15 17.56 -35.16 -0.21
CA SER A 15 16.84 -33.92 0.12
C SER A 15 15.34 -34.14 -0.06
N ILE A 16 14.62 -34.10 1.06
CA ILE A 16 13.16 -34.00 1.22
C ILE A 16 12.93 -32.65 1.93
N GLU A 17 12.00 -31.77 1.61
CA GLU A 17 11.10 -31.55 0.48
C GLU A 17 10.82 -30.04 0.46
N GLY A 18 10.65 -29.50 -0.75
CA GLY A 18 10.00 -28.23 -0.99
C GLY A 18 8.49 -28.43 -1.15
N GLY A 19 7.71 -27.44 -0.69
CA GLY A 19 6.31 -27.28 -1.04
C GLY A 19 6.04 -25.79 -1.27
N TYR A 20 5.10 -25.48 -2.15
CA TYR A 20 4.67 -24.16 -2.64
C TYR A 20 5.44 -23.58 -3.82
N VAL A 21 5.23 -24.13 -5.02
CA VAL A 21 4.79 -23.40 -6.23
C VAL A 21 4.11 -24.41 -7.18
N ASN A 22 3.03 -23.99 -7.86
CA ASN A 22 2.30 -24.61 -8.98
C ASN A 22 1.09 -25.50 -8.67
N HIS A 23 -0.10 -24.90 -8.77
CA HIS A 23 -1.26 -25.53 -9.41
C HIS A 23 -2.10 -24.46 -10.11
N ALA A 24 -1.83 -24.24 -11.40
CA ALA A 24 -2.78 -23.76 -12.40
C ALA A 24 -2.21 -24.13 -13.78
N LEU A 25 -3.05 -24.67 -14.66
CA LEU A 25 -2.75 -25.31 -15.97
C LEU A 25 -2.23 -26.75 -15.79
N SER A 26 -2.73 -27.83 -16.37
CA SER A 26 -3.76 -28.18 -17.39
C SER A 26 -3.88 -29.74 -17.24
N GLU A 27 -4.96 -30.49 -17.47
CA GLU A 27 -5.71 -30.70 -18.71
C GLU A 27 -6.97 -31.55 -18.40
N SER A 28 -8.07 -31.21 -19.05
CA SER A 28 -9.12 -32.16 -19.42
C SER A 28 -8.66 -32.92 -20.66
N GLN A 29 -8.43 -34.24 -20.54
CA GLN A 29 -8.19 -35.11 -21.69
C GLN A 29 -9.50 -35.39 -22.44
N LEU A 30 -9.44 -35.21 -23.76
CA LEU A 30 -10.37 -35.76 -24.74
C LEU A 30 -9.72 -37.03 -25.32
N ASP A 31 -10.49 -38.12 -25.27
CA ASP A 31 -10.24 -39.41 -25.91
C ASP A 31 -9.89 -39.26 -27.40
N LEU A 32 -8.94 -40.08 -27.88
CA LEU A 32 -8.93 -40.63 -29.24
C LEU A 32 -7.98 -41.84 -29.31
N GLY A 33 -8.55 -42.99 -29.68
CA GLY A 33 -7.83 -44.23 -30.00
C GLY A 33 -7.16 -44.23 -31.38
N PRO A 34 -6.47 -45.33 -31.77
CA PRO A 34 -5.42 -45.31 -32.78
C PRO A 34 -5.90 -45.72 -34.18
N HIS A 35 -5.24 -45.23 -35.25
CA HIS A 35 -4.71 -46.01 -36.41
C HIS A 35 -4.46 -45.16 -37.69
N HIS A 36 -3.35 -45.48 -38.34
CA HIS A 36 -3.03 -45.48 -39.79
C HIS A 36 -2.78 -44.20 -40.63
N ASN A 37 -1.55 -44.16 -41.16
CA ASN A 37 -1.05 -43.77 -42.49
C ASN A 37 -2.03 -43.20 -43.53
N GLY A 38 -1.61 -42.13 -44.21
CA GLY A 38 -2.11 -41.79 -45.55
C GLY A 38 -1.76 -40.38 -46.02
N LEU A 39 -1.16 -40.28 -47.20
CA LEU A 39 -0.81 -39.04 -47.91
C LEU A 39 -2.01 -38.12 -48.17
N SER A 40 -1.78 -36.81 -48.29
CA SER A 40 -1.95 -36.05 -49.55
C SER A 40 -2.27 -34.56 -49.34
N THR A 41 -1.61 -33.79 -50.21
CA THR A 41 -1.74 -32.41 -50.67
C THR A 41 -3.03 -31.57 -50.47
N ARG A 42 -2.76 -30.25 -50.42
CA ARG A 42 -3.44 -29.10 -51.08
C ARG A 42 -4.56 -28.30 -50.36
N HIS A 43 -4.20 -27.02 -50.18
CA HIS A 43 -4.89 -25.79 -50.60
C HIS A 43 -6.33 -25.45 -50.14
N THR A 44 -6.38 -24.29 -49.47
CA THR A 44 -7.29 -23.14 -49.67
C THR A 44 -8.72 -23.11 -49.10
N HIS A 45 -9.01 -21.89 -48.63
CA HIS A 45 -10.29 -21.17 -48.55
C HIS A 45 -11.18 -21.33 -47.32
N TYR A 46 -11.05 -20.32 -46.45
CA TYR A 46 -12.07 -19.83 -45.54
C TYR A 46 -13.30 -19.34 -46.31
N THR A 47 -14.48 -19.79 -45.88
CA THR A 47 -15.76 -19.13 -46.12
C THR A 47 -16.58 -19.09 -44.84
N ASN A 48 -17.26 -17.95 -44.67
CA ASN A 48 -18.14 -17.57 -43.57
C ASN A 48 -19.25 -18.59 -43.26
N ALA A 49 -19.62 -18.66 -41.98
CA ALA A 49 -21.00 -18.92 -41.58
C ALA A 49 -21.30 -18.24 -40.22
N TYR A 50 -22.17 -17.23 -40.28
CA TYR A 50 -22.93 -16.70 -39.15
C TYR A 50 -23.89 -17.77 -38.61
N THR A 51 -24.10 -17.83 -37.29
CA THR A 51 -25.43 -18.06 -36.69
C THR A 51 -25.42 -17.73 -35.18
N ASN A 52 -26.55 -17.16 -34.75
CA ASN A 52 -26.84 -16.48 -33.51
C ASN A 52 -26.82 -17.33 -32.22
N GLY A 53 -26.57 -16.67 -31.08
CA GLY A 53 -26.82 -17.22 -29.75
C GLY A 53 -26.44 -16.28 -28.59
N SER A 54 -27.18 -15.18 -28.43
CA SER A 54 -27.45 -14.39 -27.21
C SER A 54 -26.62 -14.64 -25.93
N SER A 55 -25.85 -13.62 -25.50
CA SER A 55 -25.72 -13.20 -24.09
C SER A 55 -25.10 -11.81 -23.99
N ASP A 56 -25.75 -10.96 -23.20
CA ASP A 56 -25.56 -9.50 -23.11
C ASP A 56 -24.17 -9.09 -22.61
N PHE A 57 -23.43 -8.38 -23.47
CA PHE A 57 -22.21 -7.65 -23.13
C PHE A 57 -22.55 -6.16 -23.10
N VAL A 58 -22.68 -5.59 -21.90
CA VAL A 58 -22.92 -4.15 -21.72
C VAL A 58 -21.58 -3.42 -21.85
N LEU A 59 -21.26 -2.98 -23.08
CA LEU A 59 -20.27 -1.95 -23.35
C LEU A 59 -20.89 -0.56 -23.08
N LEU A 60 -20.11 0.30 -22.43
CA LEU A 60 -20.45 1.70 -22.21
C LEU A 60 -20.35 2.46 -23.54
N GLU A 61 -21.50 2.82 -24.13
CA GLU A 61 -21.60 3.80 -25.21
C GLU A 61 -21.38 5.22 -24.65
N GLU A 62 -20.40 5.94 -25.20
CA GLU A 62 -20.40 7.40 -25.25
C GLU A 62 -21.14 7.85 -26.53
N PRO A 63 -22.02 8.86 -26.48
CA PRO A 63 -22.79 9.26 -27.65
C PRO A 63 -21.94 10.08 -28.62
N THR A 64 -21.90 9.63 -29.86
CA THR A 64 -21.41 10.36 -31.03
C THR A 64 -22.48 11.28 -31.60
N SER A 65 -22.10 12.49 -32.00
CA SER A 65 -22.66 13.28 -33.10
C SER A 65 -21.68 14.44 -33.33
N VAL A 66 -21.20 14.83 -34.51
CA VAL A 66 -21.73 14.75 -35.88
C VAL A 66 -20.53 14.72 -36.84
N ALA A 67 -20.63 13.94 -37.91
CA ALA A 67 -19.69 13.91 -39.02
C ALA A 67 -19.77 15.20 -39.87
N ALA A 68 -18.62 15.76 -40.23
CA ALA A 68 -18.49 16.65 -41.38
C ALA A 68 -17.31 16.17 -42.23
N THR A 69 -17.62 15.72 -43.43
CA THR A 69 -16.69 15.45 -44.53
C THR A 69 -16.09 16.75 -45.06
N ALA A 70 -14.77 16.85 -45.13
CA ALA A 70 -14.07 17.71 -46.09
C ALA A 70 -12.68 17.09 -46.36
N GLY A 71 -12.42 16.79 -47.64
CA GLY A 71 -11.10 16.39 -48.10
C GLY A 71 -10.23 17.59 -48.44
N VAL A 72 -8.92 17.35 -48.38
CA VAL A 72 -7.80 18.03 -49.06
C VAL A 72 -7.65 19.54 -48.81
N ASP A 73 -6.62 19.95 -48.06
CA ASP A 73 -5.46 20.61 -48.66
C ASP A 73 -4.38 20.98 -47.62
N ASP A 74 -3.19 21.13 -48.18
CA ASP A 74 -1.91 21.50 -47.61
C ASP A 74 -1.90 22.90 -46.93
N HIS A 75 -0.85 23.14 -46.15
CA HIS A 75 -0.38 24.43 -45.61
C HIS A 75 -1.01 25.06 -44.35
N ARG A 76 -0.14 25.14 -43.32
CA ARG A 76 0.16 26.34 -42.49
C ARG A 76 -1.04 27.02 -41.82
N VAL A 77 -1.35 26.61 -40.59
CA VAL A 77 -2.35 27.29 -39.74
C VAL A 77 -1.71 28.49 -39.02
N VAL A 78 -2.19 29.69 -39.33
CA VAL A 78 -1.95 30.92 -38.56
C VAL A 78 -3.31 31.49 -38.16
N ILE A 79 -3.60 31.61 -36.87
CA ILE A 79 -4.85 32.24 -36.36
C ILE A 79 -4.48 33.55 -35.66
N LYS A 80 -4.94 34.69 -36.23
CA LYS A 80 -4.84 36.02 -35.62
C LYS A 80 -6.01 36.28 -34.66
N GLY A 81 -5.69 36.72 -33.44
CA GLY A 81 -6.66 37.27 -32.49
C GLY A 81 -7.04 38.72 -32.81
N GLY A 82 -8.33 39.03 -32.72
CA GLY A 82 -8.88 40.38 -32.80
C GLY A 82 -9.71 40.67 -31.56
N CYS A 83 -9.28 41.65 -30.78
CA CYS A 83 -10.01 42.25 -29.67
C CYS A 83 -10.97 43.31 -30.24
N SER A 84 -12.18 43.44 -29.70
CA SER A 84 -13.05 44.59 -29.96
C SER A 84 -13.77 44.97 -28.69
N ASP A 85 -13.47 46.21 -28.26
CA ASP A 85 -14.15 46.95 -27.21
C ASP A 85 -15.62 47.20 -27.59
N ASP A 86 -16.52 47.13 -26.61
CA ASP A 86 -17.73 47.93 -26.63
C ASP A 86 -18.17 48.31 -25.21
N THR A 87 -18.14 49.61 -24.98
CA THR A 87 -18.72 50.34 -23.85
C THR A 87 -20.23 50.42 -23.99
N ASN A 88 -21.02 50.09 -22.95
CA ASN A 88 -22.11 50.99 -22.55
C ASN A 88 -22.75 50.69 -21.18
N SER A 89 -23.15 51.78 -20.54
CA SER A 89 -23.68 51.90 -19.18
C SER A 89 -25.13 51.43 -19.03
N SER A 90 -25.38 50.50 -18.10
CA SER A 90 -26.67 50.33 -17.40
C SER A 90 -26.50 49.57 -16.07
N ASN A 91 -25.61 50.07 -15.20
CA ASN A 91 -25.26 49.40 -13.94
C ASN A 91 -25.96 50.06 -12.74
N SER A 92 -27.08 49.48 -12.27
CA SER A 92 -27.38 49.46 -10.82
C SER A 92 -28.50 48.48 -10.44
N THR A 93 -29.42 48.14 -11.35
CA THR A 93 -30.54 47.21 -11.07
C THR A 93 -30.37 45.81 -11.67
N SER A 94 -29.47 45.61 -12.63
CA SER A 94 -29.09 44.30 -13.18
C SER A 94 -28.18 43.50 -12.23
N SER A 95 -27.28 44.18 -11.52
CA SER A 95 -26.25 43.57 -10.67
C SER A 95 -26.81 42.71 -9.53
N THR A 96 -27.93 43.11 -8.91
CA THR A 96 -28.52 42.39 -7.78
C THR A 96 -29.29 41.15 -8.23
N LYS A 97 -29.99 41.23 -9.38
CA LYS A 97 -30.69 40.08 -9.98
C LYS A 97 -29.72 39.06 -10.57
N GLU A 98 -28.62 39.49 -11.18
CA GLU A 98 -27.56 38.61 -11.67
C GLU A 98 -26.78 37.93 -10.54
N ARG A 99 -26.53 38.63 -9.42
CA ARG A 99 -25.91 38.02 -8.23
C ARG A 99 -26.83 37.00 -7.56
N LEU A 100 -28.13 37.28 -7.45
CA LEU A 100 -29.12 36.34 -6.90
C LEU A 100 -29.31 35.12 -7.83
N SER A 101 -29.32 35.30 -9.14
CA SER A 101 -29.39 34.19 -10.10
C SER A 101 -28.08 33.39 -10.17
N ALA A 102 -26.92 34.03 -10.00
CA ALA A 102 -25.62 33.36 -9.90
C ALA A 102 -25.50 32.52 -8.61
N ILE A 103 -26.00 33.01 -7.47
CA ILE A 103 -26.08 32.24 -6.22
C ILE A 103 -27.07 31.07 -6.37
N GLY A 104 -28.24 31.30 -6.99
CA GLY A 104 -29.22 30.25 -7.27
C GLY A 104 -28.71 29.18 -8.25
N ASN A 105 -27.92 29.57 -9.25
CA ASN A 105 -27.30 28.67 -10.21
C ASN A 105 -26.08 27.95 -9.64
N TYR A 106 -25.33 28.59 -8.73
CA TYR A 106 -24.27 27.95 -7.95
C TYR A 106 -24.84 26.91 -6.98
N GLY A 107 -25.93 27.25 -6.27
CA GLY A 107 -26.69 26.32 -5.42
C GLY A 107 -27.27 25.15 -6.21
N ARG A 108 -27.84 25.37 -7.41
CA ARG A 108 -28.32 24.29 -8.29
C ARG A 108 -27.19 23.44 -8.89
N ARG A 109 -26.02 24.02 -9.22
CA ARG A 109 -24.83 23.27 -9.66
C ARG A 109 -24.21 22.44 -8.54
N GLN A 110 -24.20 22.96 -7.31
CA GLN A 110 -23.79 22.24 -6.10
C GLN A 110 -24.78 21.12 -5.78
N TRP A 111 -26.09 21.38 -5.82
CA TRP A 111 -27.13 20.37 -5.63
C TRP A 111 -27.11 19.29 -6.71
N GLY A 112 -26.83 19.65 -7.97
CA GLY A 112 -26.62 18.70 -9.07
C GLY A 112 -25.31 17.89 -8.98
N ARG A 113 -24.32 18.33 -8.19
CA ARG A 113 -23.11 17.57 -7.84
C ARG A 113 -23.36 16.64 -6.64
N LEU A 114 -24.07 17.11 -5.62
CA LEU A 114 -24.53 16.31 -4.47
C LEU A 114 -25.53 15.22 -4.88
N SER A 115 -26.47 15.53 -5.76
CA SER A 115 -27.41 14.55 -6.35
C SER A 115 -26.70 13.49 -7.20
N ARG A 116 -25.58 13.84 -7.86
CA ARG A 116 -24.70 12.88 -8.55
C ARG A 116 -23.84 12.05 -7.59
N ALA A 117 -23.55 12.54 -6.38
CA ALA A 117 -22.86 11.80 -5.34
C ALA A 117 -23.73 10.66 -4.77
N CYS A 118 -25.05 10.84 -4.69
CA CYS A 118 -26.01 9.81 -4.25
C CYS A 118 -26.52 8.92 -5.40
N ASN A 119 -25.62 8.48 -6.28
CA ASN A 119 -25.97 7.49 -7.31
C ASN A 119 -26.00 6.08 -6.69
N ARG A 120 -26.88 5.19 -7.20
CA ARG A 120 -26.97 3.78 -6.76
C ARG A 120 -25.60 3.08 -6.83
N LYS A 121 -24.79 3.40 -7.85
CA LYS A 121 -23.40 2.92 -7.99
C LYS A 121 -22.50 3.35 -6.83
N THR A 122 -22.60 4.60 -6.38
CA THR A 122 -21.82 5.12 -5.24
C THR A 122 -22.24 4.46 -3.94
N LEU A 123 -23.55 4.22 -3.74
CA LEU A 123 -24.05 3.52 -2.57
C LEU A 123 -23.48 2.09 -2.47
N TYR A 124 -23.55 1.31 -3.57
CA TYR A 124 -22.96 -0.03 -3.60
C TYR A 124 -21.43 -0.04 -3.47
N LYS A 125 -20.76 1.04 -3.87
CA LYS A 125 -19.31 1.19 -3.69
C LYS A 125 -18.94 1.50 -2.23
N ARG A 126 -19.72 2.36 -1.56
CA ARG A 126 -19.46 2.83 -0.19
C ARG A 126 -20.00 1.90 0.90
N LEU A 127 -21.01 1.09 0.59
CA LEU A 127 -21.54 0.04 1.46
C LEU A 127 -21.43 -1.32 0.75
N PRO A 128 -20.23 -1.96 0.77
CA PRO A 128 -20.01 -3.25 0.14
C PRO A 128 -20.96 -4.35 0.63
N VAL A 129 -21.48 -4.22 1.85
CA VAL A 129 -22.53 -5.10 2.43
C VAL A 129 -23.72 -5.30 1.49
N LEU A 130 -24.13 -4.26 0.76
CA LEU A 130 -25.28 -4.33 -0.14
C LEU A 130 -25.02 -5.20 -1.39
N ASN A 131 -23.75 -5.48 -1.72
CA ASN A 131 -23.40 -6.34 -2.86
C ASN A 131 -23.40 -7.83 -2.50
N TRP A 132 -22.86 -8.19 -1.33
CA TRP A 132 -22.70 -9.60 -0.95
C TRP A 132 -23.89 -10.12 -0.13
N LEU A 133 -24.55 -9.29 0.68
CA LEU A 133 -25.66 -9.73 1.53
C LEU A 133 -26.83 -10.36 0.74
N PRO A 134 -27.24 -9.85 -0.43
CA PRO A 134 -28.30 -10.48 -1.22
C PRO A 134 -27.89 -11.82 -1.86
N ARG A 135 -26.59 -12.10 -1.96
CA ARG A 135 -26.05 -13.34 -2.55
C ARG A 135 -25.64 -14.37 -1.49
N TYR A 136 -25.89 -14.05 -0.22
CA TYR A 136 -25.45 -14.86 0.92
C TYR A 136 -26.22 -16.16 1.02
N ASN A 137 -25.52 -17.29 1.09
CA ASN A 137 -26.12 -18.61 1.20
C ASN A 137 -25.71 -19.35 2.49
N GLY A 138 -26.34 -20.49 2.76
CA GLY A 138 -26.06 -21.29 3.98
C GLY A 138 -24.65 -21.90 4.03
N GLN A 139 -24.00 -22.12 2.88
CA GLN A 139 -22.60 -22.57 2.87
C GLN A 139 -21.65 -21.43 3.25
N ASP A 140 -22.00 -20.19 2.89
CA ASP A 140 -21.27 -19.00 3.31
C ASP A 140 -21.41 -18.78 4.82
N ALA A 141 -22.61 -19.00 5.37
CA ALA A 141 -22.83 -19.00 6.82
C ALA A 141 -21.94 -20.01 7.56
N LEU A 142 -21.81 -21.23 7.04
CA LEU A 142 -20.95 -22.24 7.66
C LEU A 142 -19.46 -21.87 7.56
N GLY A 143 -19.02 -21.37 6.40
CA GLY A 143 -17.64 -20.93 6.20
C GLY A 143 -17.27 -19.76 7.10
N ASP A 144 -18.15 -18.76 7.19
CA ASP A 144 -17.95 -17.58 8.02
C ASP A 144 -18.05 -17.90 9.52
N LEU A 145 -18.88 -18.87 9.92
CA LEU A 145 -18.94 -19.36 11.31
C LEU A 145 -17.63 -20.02 11.71
N VAL A 146 -17.12 -20.95 10.89
CA VAL A 146 -15.85 -21.64 11.18
C VAL A 146 -14.72 -20.61 11.23
N ALA A 147 -14.63 -19.72 10.25
CA ALA A 147 -13.60 -18.69 10.21
C ALA A 147 -13.71 -17.73 11.40
N GLY A 148 -14.90 -17.24 11.72
CA GLY A 148 -15.11 -16.28 12.80
C GLY A 148 -14.87 -16.86 14.20
N VAL A 149 -15.26 -18.11 14.47
CA VAL A 149 -14.91 -18.78 15.74
C VAL A 149 -13.39 -18.97 15.84
N THR A 150 -12.76 -19.38 14.75
CA THR A 150 -11.32 -19.63 14.70
C THR A 150 -10.50 -18.35 14.91
N VAL A 151 -10.93 -17.25 14.28
CA VAL A 151 -10.36 -15.92 14.49
C VAL A 151 -10.66 -15.41 15.90
N GLY A 152 -11.88 -15.60 16.42
CA GLY A 152 -12.26 -15.21 17.78
C GLY A 152 -11.38 -15.84 18.87
N LEU A 153 -11.08 -17.13 18.74
CA LEU A 153 -10.14 -17.84 19.63
C LEU A 153 -8.71 -17.29 19.56
N THR A 154 -8.34 -16.69 18.42
CA THR A 154 -7.02 -16.05 18.24
C THR A 154 -7.02 -14.61 18.77
N VAL A 155 -8.10 -13.87 18.53
CA VAL A 155 -8.28 -12.46 18.88
C VAL A 155 -8.24 -12.24 20.38
N ILE A 156 -8.90 -13.06 21.19
CA ILE A 156 -8.99 -12.82 22.65
C ILE A 156 -7.61 -12.77 23.32
N PRO A 157 -6.76 -13.83 23.24
CA PRO A 157 -5.40 -13.78 23.76
C PRO A 157 -4.57 -12.63 23.19
N GLN A 158 -4.67 -12.39 21.87
CA GLN A 158 -3.90 -11.35 21.20
C GLN A 158 -4.29 -9.96 21.66
N SER A 159 -5.59 -9.68 21.79
CA SER A 159 -6.12 -8.42 22.31
C SER A 159 -5.59 -8.10 23.70
N LEU A 160 -5.63 -9.07 24.62
CA LEU A 160 -5.09 -8.91 25.98
C LEU A 160 -3.59 -8.61 25.95
N ALA A 161 -2.85 -9.31 25.08
CA ALA A 161 -1.42 -9.09 24.90
C ALA A 161 -1.13 -7.70 24.33
N TYR A 162 -1.89 -7.27 23.32
CA TYR A 162 -1.72 -5.99 22.64
C TYR A 162 -2.07 -4.77 23.51
N SER A 163 -3.04 -4.87 24.43
CA SER A 163 -3.21 -3.85 25.47
C SER A 163 -1.97 -3.70 26.36
N SER A 164 -1.28 -4.80 26.68
CA SER A 164 -0.01 -4.76 27.43
C SER A 164 1.09 -4.04 26.62
N VAL A 165 1.16 -4.27 25.30
CA VAL A 165 2.06 -3.53 24.40
C VAL A 165 1.72 -2.04 24.38
N ALA A 166 0.43 -1.70 24.37
CA ALA A 166 -0.06 -0.32 24.41
C ALA A 166 0.19 0.37 25.77
N GLY A 167 0.64 -0.36 26.80
CA GLY A 167 0.76 0.16 28.16
C GLY A 167 -0.59 0.46 28.83
N LEU A 168 -1.66 -0.13 28.32
CA LEU A 168 -3.02 0.07 28.80
C LEU A 168 -3.52 -1.13 29.60
N PRO A 169 -4.52 -0.94 30.47
CA PRO A 169 -5.16 -2.06 31.14
C PRO A 169 -5.72 -3.11 30.14
N PRO A 170 -5.70 -4.41 30.47
CA PRO A 170 -6.03 -5.50 29.54
C PRO A 170 -7.41 -5.42 28.88
N GLN A 171 -8.41 -4.87 29.58
CA GLN A 171 -9.77 -4.74 29.08
C GLN A 171 -9.86 -3.90 27.81
N TYR A 172 -8.99 -2.89 27.67
CA TYR A 172 -8.97 -2.00 26.50
C TYR A 172 -8.63 -2.77 25.21
N GLY A 173 -7.89 -3.87 25.32
CA GLY A 173 -7.61 -4.78 24.21
C GLY A 173 -8.86 -5.52 23.72
N LEU A 174 -9.73 -5.94 24.63
CA LEU A 174 -10.99 -6.59 24.29
C LEU A 174 -12.00 -5.58 23.73
N TYR A 175 -12.03 -4.36 24.28
CA TYR A 175 -12.87 -3.27 23.78
C TYR A 175 -12.51 -2.91 22.33
N GLY A 176 -11.21 -2.90 21.98
CA GLY A 176 -10.75 -2.67 20.61
C GLY A 176 -11.20 -3.72 19.59
N SER A 177 -11.56 -4.92 20.02
CA SER A 177 -12.04 -6.01 19.16
C SER A 177 -13.57 -6.16 19.18
N PHE A 178 -14.29 -5.22 19.78
CA PHE A 178 -15.73 -5.28 19.92
C PHE A 178 -16.48 -4.58 18.77
N LEU A 179 -16.65 -3.25 18.83
CA LEU A 179 -17.57 -2.53 17.94
C LEU A 179 -17.04 -2.39 16.51
N GLY A 180 -15.72 -2.20 16.36
CA GLY A 180 -15.07 -2.05 15.06
C GLY A 180 -15.26 -3.26 14.14
N CYS A 181 -15.33 -4.47 14.70
CA CYS A 181 -15.65 -5.69 13.95
C CYS A 181 -17.01 -5.60 13.27
N PHE A 182 -18.02 -5.03 13.92
CA PHE A 182 -19.36 -4.88 13.34
C PHE A 182 -19.42 -3.78 12.29
N LEU A 183 -18.72 -2.67 12.51
CA LEU A 183 -18.65 -1.56 11.55
C LEU A 183 -17.88 -1.95 10.30
N TYR A 184 -16.81 -2.73 10.44
CA TYR A 184 -16.06 -3.24 9.31
C TYR A 184 -16.90 -4.15 8.39
N ILE A 185 -17.91 -4.86 8.92
CA ILE A 185 -18.84 -5.65 8.07
C ILE A 185 -19.60 -4.76 7.08
N LEU A 186 -19.99 -3.56 7.53
CA LEU A 186 -20.82 -2.64 6.76
C LEU A 186 -20.01 -1.92 5.68
N PHE A 187 -18.80 -1.48 6.02
CA PHE A 187 -17.99 -0.60 5.18
C PHE A 187 -16.79 -1.29 4.53
N GLY A 188 -16.27 -2.37 5.10
CA GLY A 188 -15.08 -3.08 4.62
C GLY A 188 -15.29 -3.72 3.25
N SER A 189 -14.28 -3.63 2.39
CA SER A 189 -14.32 -4.22 1.06
C SER A 189 -13.62 -5.58 0.99
N CYS A 190 -12.65 -5.82 1.89
CA CYS A 190 -11.93 -7.08 1.98
C CYS A 190 -12.49 -8.01 3.07
N LYS A 191 -12.90 -9.23 2.67
CA LYS A 191 -13.42 -10.29 3.56
C LYS A 191 -12.36 -10.86 4.51
N ASP A 192 -11.09 -10.77 4.12
CA ASP A 192 -10.01 -11.48 4.79
C ASP A 192 -9.50 -10.71 6.01
N VAL A 193 -9.83 -9.42 6.14
CA VAL A 193 -9.42 -8.51 7.22
C VAL A 193 -10.34 -8.64 8.44
N PRO A 194 -9.85 -9.16 9.57
CA PRO A 194 -10.56 -9.11 10.85
C PRO A 194 -10.05 -7.88 11.61
N PHE A 195 -10.95 -6.94 11.86
CA PHE A 195 -10.64 -5.70 12.58
C PHE A 195 -10.30 -5.96 14.06
N GLY A 196 -9.41 -5.17 14.65
CA GLY A 196 -9.12 -5.15 16.09
C GLY A 196 -7.73 -4.60 16.39
N PRO A 197 -7.23 -4.65 17.64
CA PRO A 197 -5.89 -4.19 17.95
C PRO A 197 -4.82 -4.98 17.17
N THR A 198 -3.77 -4.28 16.74
CA THR A 198 -2.58 -4.88 16.11
C THR A 198 -1.35 -4.54 16.92
N ALA A 199 -0.29 -5.34 16.75
CA ALA A 199 0.96 -5.11 17.48
C ALA A 199 1.57 -3.74 17.15
N ILE A 200 1.49 -3.33 15.87
CA ILE A 200 2.04 -2.07 15.36
C ILE A 200 1.26 -0.89 15.94
N VAL A 201 -0.07 -0.90 15.81
CA VAL A 201 -0.92 0.18 16.30
C VAL A 201 -0.86 0.29 17.83
N SER A 202 -0.72 -0.82 18.54
CA SER A 202 -0.55 -0.83 19.99
C SER A 202 0.77 -0.20 20.42
N LEU A 203 1.88 -0.55 19.74
CA LEU A 203 3.18 0.06 20.01
C LEU A 203 3.19 1.57 19.71
N LEU A 204 2.57 1.98 18.59
CA LEU A 204 2.43 3.40 18.26
C LEU A 204 1.61 4.13 19.31
N THR A 205 0.49 3.53 19.75
CA THR A 205 -0.33 4.08 20.83
C THR A 205 0.50 4.27 22.09
N TYR A 206 1.29 3.26 22.50
CA TYR A 206 2.20 3.37 23.65
C TYR A 206 3.19 4.53 23.50
N GLN A 207 3.87 4.64 22.36
CA GLN A 207 4.84 5.72 22.14
C GLN A 207 4.19 7.11 22.18
N THR A 208 2.95 7.23 21.69
CA THR A 208 2.21 8.49 21.69
C THR A 208 1.67 8.86 23.07
N VAL A 209 1.22 7.91 23.89
CA VAL A 209 0.45 8.23 25.11
C VAL A 209 1.14 7.92 26.43
N ASN A 210 2.17 7.05 26.45
CA ASN A 210 2.75 6.55 27.70
C ASN A 210 3.43 7.62 28.55
N HIS A 211 3.89 8.71 27.94
CA HIS A 211 4.54 9.82 28.64
C HIS A 211 3.55 10.88 29.14
N LEU A 212 2.26 10.72 28.86
CA LEU A 212 1.20 11.66 29.21
C LEU A 212 0.47 11.23 30.48
N ASP A 213 -0.08 12.22 31.18
CA ASP A 213 -1.00 11.96 32.30
C ASP A 213 -2.27 11.27 31.77
N SER A 214 -2.78 10.28 32.48
CA SER A 214 -3.99 9.52 32.07
C SER A 214 -3.88 8.96 30.63
N PRO A 215 -2.95 8.02 30.38
CA PRO A 215 -2.65 7.48 29.04
C PRO A 215 -3.87 6.83 28.37
N HIS A 216 -4.77 6.23 29.16
CA HIS A 216 -6.00 5.60 28.65
C HIS A 216 -6.96 6.61 28.01
N LEU A 217 -7.13 7.81 28.58
CA LEU A 217 -8.00 8.84 27.99
C LEU A 217 -7.44 9.36 26.67
N HIS A 218 -6.12 9.60 26.63
CA HIS A 218 -5.43 10.01 25.40
C HIS A 218 -5.51 8.92 24.32
N ALA A 219 -5.43 7.64 24.69
CA ALA A 219 -5.57 6.53 23.75
C ALA A 219 -6.98 6.44 23.14
N ILE A 220 -8.04 6.66 23.94
CA ILE A 220 -9.42 6.70 23.43
C ILE A 220 -9.62 7.90 22.50
N LEU A 221 -9.10 9.07 22.86
CA LEU A 221 -9.15 10.25 21.99
C LEU A 221 -8.36 10.02 20.69
N LEU A 222 -7.18 9.41 20.76
CA LEU A 222 -6.39 9.04 19.60
C LEU A 222 -7.16 8.09 18.68
N CYS A 223 -7.93 7.14 19.22
CA CYS A 223 -8.81 6.27 18.43
C CYS A 223 -9.86 7.06 17.65
N PHE A 224 -10.52 8.03 18.30
CA PHE A 224 -11.50 8.89 17.65
C PHE A 224 -10.88 9.76 16.56
N ILE A 225 -9.77 10.45 16.87
CA ILE A 225 -9.10 11.36 15.96
C ILE A 225 -8.46 10.61 14.78
N ALA A 226 -7.80 9.48 15.02
CA ALA A 226 -7.26 8.64 13.94
C ALA A 226 -8.38 8.19 13.00
N GLY A 227 -9.52 7.74 13.55
CA GLY A 227 -10.67 7.35 12.73
C GLY A 227 -11.28 8.51 11.95
N LEU A 228 -11.30 9.72 12.53
CA LEU A 228 -11.73 10.94 11.84
C LEU A 228 -10.78 11.31 10.69
N VAL A 229 -9.47 11.22 10.91
CA VAL A 229 -8.45 11.47 9.87
C VAL A 229 -8.59 10.46 8.74
N GLU A 230 -8.73 9.16 9.05
CA GLU A 230 -8.96 8.11 8.04
C GLU A 230 -10.25 8.36 7.25
N LEU A 231 -11.34 8.71 7.93
CA LEU A 231 -12.62 9.01 7.28
C LEU A 231 -12.53 10.25 6.38
N LEU A 232 -11.84 11.31 6.82
CA LEU A 232 -11.60 12.51 6.01
C LEU A 232 -10.73 12.20 4.80
N MET A 233 -9.64 11.45 4.98
CA MET A 233 -8.78 11.00 3.89
C MET A 233 -9.56 10.15 2.87
N GLY A 234 -10.41 9.23 3.33
CA GLY A 234 -11.30 8.43 2.48
C GLY A 234 -12.36 9.28 1.77
N GLY A 235 -12.88 10.32 2.44
CA GLY A 235 -13.82 11.28 1.88
C GLY A 235 -13.22 12.10 0.74
N PHE A 236 -11.96 12.54 0.89
CA PHE A 236 -11.22 13.31 -0.13
C PHE A 236 -10.57 12.45 -1.22
N GLY A 237 -10.64 11.11 -1.14
CA GLY A 237 -10.00 10.24 -2.13
C GLY A 237 -8.48 10.20 -2.01
N LEU A 238 -7.94 10.44 -0.81
CA LEU A 238 -6.51 10.44 -0.53
C LEU A 238 -5.89 9.02 -0.44
N GLY A 239 -6.58 8.00 -0.95
CA GLY A 239 -6.04 6.63 -1.02
C GLY A 239 -4.77 6.49 -1.87
N PHE A 240 -4.51 7.45 -2.77
CA PHE A 240 -3.29 7.46 -3.58
C PHE A 240 -2.01 7.72 -2.76
N LEU A 241 -2.12 8.24 -1.52
CA LEU A 241 -0.95 8.49 -0.66
C LEU A 241 -0.17 7.20 -0.36
N ILE A 242 -0.86 6.06 -0.33
CA ILE A 242 -0.25 4.75 -0.09
C ILE A 242 0.71 4.36 -1.20
N ASP A 243 0.48 4.82 -2.44
CA ASP A 243 1.33 4.47 -3.58
C ASP A 243 2.72 5.12 -3.50
N PHE A 244 2.91 6.11 -2.62
CA PHE A 244 4.23 6.70 -2.35
C PHE A 244 5.08 5.89 -1.37
N VAL A 245 4.49 4.90 -0.70
CA VAL A 245 5.24 4.00 0.18
C VAL A 245 5.65 2.76 -0.59
N SER A 246 6.93 2.70 -0.95
CA SER A 246 7.46 1.61 -1.76
C SER A 246 7.57 0.31 -0.96
N GLY A 247 7.52 -0.83 -1.66
CA GLY A 247 7.75 -2.15 -1.06
C GLY A 247 9.03 -2.24 -0.20
N PRO A 248 10.19 -1.71 -0.66
CA PRO A 248 11.40 -1.61 0.15
C PRO A 248 11.22 -0.87 1.48
N VAL A 249 10.55 0.29 1.48
CA VAL A 249 10.30 1.08 2.70
C VAL A 249 9.38 0.31 3.64
N SER A 250 8.31 -0.27 3.12
CA SER A 250 7.38 -1.10 3.89
C SER A 250 8.09 -2.29 4.55
N SER A 251 8.94 -3.00 3.80
CA SER A 251 9.69 -4.16 4.30
C SER A 251 10.70 -3.77 5.39
N GLY A 252 11.41 -2.65 5.20
CA GLY A 252 12.33 -2.09 6.20
C GLY A 252 11.62 -1.65 7.48
N PHE A 253 10.50 -0.94 7.35
CA PHE A 253 9.65 -0.53 8.46
C PHE A 253 9.11 -1.73 9.25
N THR A 254 8.45 -2.68 8.56
CA THR A 254 7.86 -3.87 9.21
C THR A 254 8.93 -4.68 9.96
N SER A 255 10.12 -4.80 9.40
CA SER A 255 11.25 -5.49 10.04
C SER A 255 11.77 -4.76 11.29
N ALA A 256 11.83 -3.43 11.27
CA ALA A 256 12.23 -2.64 12.43
C ALA A 256 11.17 -2.71 13.54
N VAL A 257 9.89 -2.52 13.19
CA VAL A 257 8.77 -2.65 14.12
C VAL A 257 8.72 -4.03 14.76
N ALA A 258 8.92 -5.09 13.97
CA ALA A 258 8.95 -6.44 14.49
C ALA A 258 10.04 -6.63 15.57
N LEU A 259 11.23 -6.07 15.33
CA LEU A 259 12.33 -6.13 16.28
C LEU A 259 12.05 -5.29 17.55
N ILE A 260 11.47 -4.10 17.42
CA ILE A 260 11.07 -3.26 18.55
C ILE A 260 10.01 -3.95 19.41
N ILE A 261 9.00 -4.56 18.78
CA ILE A 261 7.97 -5.31 19.49
C ILE A 261 8.62 -6.47 20.25
N VAL A 262 9.44 -7.30 19.60
CA VAL A 262 10.13 -8.41 20.29
C VAL A 262 10.91 -7.90 21.50
N THR A 263 11.70 -6.84 21.35
CA THR A 263 12.44 -6.22 22.45
C THR A 263 11.53 -5.71 23.56
N SER A 264 10.40 -5.07 23.23
CA SER A 264 9.43 -4.59 24.22
C SER A 264 8.80 -5.72 25.05
N GLN A 265 8.74 -6.94 24.50
CA GLN A 265 8.17 -8.12 25.16
C GLN A 265 9.17 -8.89 26.01
N VAL A 266 10.48 -8.68 25.82
CA VAL A 266 11.52 -9.34 26.63
C VAL A 266 11.32 -9.06 28.11
N LYS A 267 10.88 -7.86 28.49
CA LYS A 267 10.63 -7.49 29.90
C LYS A 267 9.57 -8.37 30.56
N ASP A 268 8.48 -8.68 29.84
CA ASP A 268 7.36 -9.46 30.35
C ASP A 268 7.71 -10.96 30.36
N VAL A 269 8.56 -11.42 29.43
CA VAL A 269 9.16 -12.76 29.48
C VAL A 269 10.06 -12.92 30.69
N LEU A 270 10.94 -11.96 30.97
CA LEU A 270 11.86 -12.00 32.11
C LEU A 270 11.18 -11.68 33.46
N GLY A 271 9.96 -11.15 33.43
CA GLY A 271 9.21 -10.74 34.62
C GLY A 271 9.73 -9.46 35.29
N ILE A 272 10.45 -8.61 34.53
CA ILE A 272 11.07 -7.36 35.02
C ILE A 272 10.24 -6.13 34.61
N LYS A 273 10.40 -5.03 35.37
CA LYS A 273 9.80 -3.74 35.03
C LYS A 273 10.80 -2.90 34.22
N ALA A 274 10.64 -2.88 32.90
CA ALA A 274 11.43 -2.04 32.01
C ALA A 274 10.55 -1.09 31.18
N SER A 275 11.05 0.10 30.91
CA SER A 275 10.37 1.11 30.11
C SER A 275 11.37 1.83 29.21
N GLY A 276 10.99 2.01 27.96
CA GLY A 276 11.76 2.79 26.99
C GLY A 276 10.86 3.16 25.81
N THR A 277 11.13 4.30 25.19
CA THR A 277 10.40 4.76 24.00
C THR A 277 11.07 4.30 22.71
N THR A 278 12.41 4.25 22.72
CA THR A 278 13.24 3.78 21.61
C THR A 278 13.82 2.39 21.85
N PHE A 279 14.29 1.74 20.78
CA PHE A 279 14.92 0.42 20.87
C PHE A 279 16.13 0.40 21.81
N MET A 280 16.97 1.43 21.73
CA MET A 280 18.20 1.54 22.54
C MET A 280 17.88 1.79 24.01
N GLU A 281 16.92 2.68 24.31
CA GLU A 281 16.46 2.92 25.68
C GLU A 281 15.89 1.64 26.32
N MET A 282 15.09 0.88 25.57
CA MET A 282 14.51 -0.36 26.09
C MET A 282 15.58 -1.40 26.42
N TRP A 283 16.60 -1.58 25.57
CA TRP A 283 17.71 -2.49 25.86
C TRP A 283 18.58 -2.01 27.03
N SER A 284 18.86 -0.72 27.14
CA SER A 284 19.56 -0.16 28.31
C SER A 284 18.78 -0.48 29.59
N SER A 285 17.47 -0.20 29.61
CA SER A 285 16.60 -0.47 30.75
C SER A 285 16.51 -1.96 31.11
N ILE A 286 16.44 -2.84 30.11
CA ILE A 286 16.45 -4.30 30.32
C ILE A 286 17.76 -4.77 30.95
N ILE A 287 18.90 -4.25 30.49
CA ILE A 287 20.22 -4.62 31.02
C ILE A 287 20.36 -4.15 32.48
N ASP A 288 19.92 -2.92 32.78
CA ASP A 288 19.98 -2.36 34.13
C ASP A 288 19.15 -3.17 35.14
N HIS A 289 17.97 -3.65 34.72
CA HIS A 289 17.06 -4.44 35.57
C HIS A 289 17.23 -5.96 35.38
N ALA A 290 18.26 -6.42 34.65
CA ALA A 290 18.43 -7.85 34.36
C ALA A 290 18.62 -8.69 35.64
N SER A 291 19.15 -8.09 36.71
CA SER A 291 19.32 -8.75 38.01
C SER A 291 18.01 -9.03 38.75
N GLU A 292 16.92 -8.33 38.40
CA GLU A 292 15.59 -8.51 39.00
C GLU A 292 14.75 -9.60 38.30
N ALA A 293 15.33 -10.29 37.32
CA ALA A 293 14.63 -11.27 36.51
C ALA A 293 14.07 -12.43 37.34
N LYS A 294 12.78 -12.71 37.16
CA LYS A 294 12.08 -13.80 37.84
C LYS A 294 12.26 -15.09 37.04
N LEU A 295 12.95 -16.06 37.65
CA LEU A 295 13.25 -17.35 37.00
C LEU A 295 11.98 -18.10 36.55
N TYR A 296 10.91 -18.03 37.32
CA TYR A 296 9.64 -18.68 37.00
C TYR A 296 8.96 -18.05 35.77
N ASP A 297 8.91 -16.73 35.68
CA ASP A 297 8.38 -16.03 34.49
C ASP A 297 9.26 -16.31 33.25
N ALA A 298 10.58 -16.23 33.39
CA ALA A 298 11.53 -16.48 32.31
C ALA A 298 11.42 -17.91 31.75
N SER A 299 11.38 -18.91 32.64
CA SER A 299 11.22 -20.31 32.22
C SER A 299 9.87 -20.57 31.57
N LEU A 300 8.77 -20.05 32.13
CA LEU A 300 7.43 -20.16 31.55
C LEU A 300 7.38 -19.50 30.17
N GLY A 301 7.88 -18.28 30.02
CA GLY A 301 7.89 -17.54 28.77
C GLY A 301 8.70 -18.25 27.67
N LEU A 302 9.90 -18.72 27.99
CA LEU A 302 10.73 -19.50 27.05
C LEU A 302 10.08 -20.82 26.64
N SER A 303 9.50 -21.56 27.60
CA SER A 303 8.74 -22.77 27.31
C SER A 303 7.51 -22.49 26.44
N CYS A 304 6.81 -21.38 26.67
CA CYS A 304 5.67 -20.95 25.85
C CYS A 304 6.10 -20.63 24.41
N ILE A 305 7.21 -19.90 24.22
CA ILE A 305 7.75 -19.61 22.88
C ILE A 305 8.10 -20.93 22.17
N ALA A 306 8.83 -21.82 22.83
CA ALA A 306 9.19 -23.12 22.27
C ALA A 306 7.95 -23.93 21.88
N LEU A 307 6.95 -24.00 22.77
CA LEU A 307 5.70 -24.71 22.52
C LEU A 307 4.94 -24.13 21.33
N LEU A 308 4.83 -22.80 21.21
CA LEU A 308 4.15 -22.16 20.08
C LEU A 308 4.85 -22.43 18.75
N LEU A 309 6.19 -22.40 18.74
CA LEU A 309 6.98 -22.70 17.54
C LEU A 309 6.86 -24.17 17.14
N VAL A 310 6.88 -25.09 18.11
CA VAL A 310 6.66 -26.53 17.87
C VAL A 310 5.24 -26.78 17.36
N LEU A 311 4.21 -26.22 18.01
CA LEU A 311 2.81 -26.36 17.55
C LEU A 311 2.62 -25.79 16.14
N ARG A 312 3.30 -24.69 15.81
CA ARG A 312 3.32 -24.13 14.45
C ARG A 312 3.98 -25.10 13.46
N MET A 313 5.11 -25.69 13.82
CA MET A 313 5.80 -26.66 12.96
C MET A 313 4.95 -27.93 12.76
N VAL A 314 4.37 -28.47 13.83
CA VAL A 314 3.49 -29.64 13.79
C VAL A 314 2.26 -29.39 12.91
N ALA A 315 1.65 -28.20 13.02
CA ALA A 315 0.52 -27.83 12.18
C ALA A 315 0.88 -27.69 10.69
N SER A 316 2.16 -27.50 10.36
CA SER A 316 2.64 -27.46 8.97
C SER A 316 2.97 -28.84 8.39
N LEU A 317 3.04 -29.89 9.23
CA LEU A 317 3.25 -31.26 8.78
C LEU A 317 1.92 -31.82 8.25
N ALA A 318 1.79 -31.94 6.94
CA ALA A 318 0.71 -32.69 6.32
C ALA A 318 1.06 -34.17 6.29
N PHE A 319 0.26 -35.02 6.92
CA PHE A 319 0.47 -36.47 6.90
C PHE A 319 -0.35 -37.11 5.76
N GLY A 320 0.33 -37.95 4.95
CA GLY A 320 -0.24 -38.68 3.81
C GLY A 320 -0.19 -37.92 2.49
N THR A 321 -0.04 -38.63 1.36
CA THR A 321 -0.14 -38.07 0.00
C THR A 321 -1.55 -37.54 -0.27
N GLU A 322 -1.68 -36.52 -1.14
CA GLU A 322 -2.97 -35.93 -1.60
C GLU A 322 -4.02 -37.00 -1.96
N GLU A 323 -3.57 -38.11 -2.57
CA GLU A 323 -4.40 -39.25 -2.97
C GLU A 323 -4.88 -40.10 -1.77
N GLN A 324 -4.02 -40.37 -0.78
CA GLN A 324 -4.40 -41.06 0.47
C GLN A 324 -5.32 -40.22 1.35
N GLN A 325 -5.13 -38.89 1.35
CA GLN A 325 -6.02 -37.97 2.05
C GLN A 325 -7.42 -37.95 1.46
N ARG A 326 -7.59 -38.17 0.14
CA ARG A 326 -8.92 -38.29 -0.48
C ARG A 326 -9.64 -39.58 -0.10
N HIS A 327 -8.94 -40.70 -0.01
CA HIS A 327 -9.53 -42.02 0.14
C HIS A 327 -9.72 -42.49 1.60
N SER A 328 -8.86 -42.07 2.54
CA SER A 328 -8.91 -42.56 3.93
C SER A 328 -9.37 -41.50 4.93
N THR A 329 -10.54 -41.74 5.54
CA THR A 329 -11.14 -40.91 6.61
C THR A 329 -10.23 -40.61 7.82
N PRO A 330 -9.38 -41.52 8.33
CA PRO A 330 -8.53 -41.22 9.49
C PRO A 330 -7.47 -40.13 9.19
N TYR A 331 -6.90 -40.11 7.98
CA TYR A 331 -5.94 -39.06 7.59
C TYR A 331 -6.62 -37.69 7.44
N LYS A 332 -7.88 -37.66 6.95
CA LYS A 332 -8.69 -36.42 6.92
C LYS A 332 -8.94 -35.88 8.33
N ILE A 333 -9.33 -36.76 9.26
CA ILE A 333 -9.60 -36.35 10.65
C ILE A 333 -8.30 -35.88 11.31
N LEU A 334 -7.21 -36.63 11.17
CA LEU A 334 -5.91 -36.28 11.75
C LEU A 334 -5.42 -34.91 11.25
N ASN A 335 -5.44 -34.67 9.94
CA ASN A 335 -5.01 -33.39 9.37
C ASN A 335 -5.93 -32.23 9.79
N LYS A 336 -7.25 -32.45 9.90
CA LYS A 336 -8.17 -31.44 10.44
C LYS A 336 -7.91 -31.16 11.92
N CYS A 337 -7.62 -32.17 12.73
CA CYS A 337 -7.27 -31.98 14.15
C CYS A 337 -5.95 -31.24 14.31
N LEU A 338 -4.92 -31.58 13.52
CA LEU A 338 -3.63 -30.88 13.51
C LEU A 338 -3.79 -29.42 13.08
N TRP A 339 -4.61 -29.16 12.06
CA TRP A 339 -4.94 -27.81 11.63
C TRP A 339 -5.69 -27.02 12.72
N LEU A 340 -6.66 -27.65 13.39
CA LEU A 340 -7.41 -27.03 14.49
C LEU A 340 -6.49 -26.73 15.68
N MET A 341 -5.60 -27.65 16.06
CA MET A 341 -4.59 -27.45 17.10
C MET A 341 -3.62 -26.32 16.73
N GLY A 342 -3.18 -26.27 15.47
CA GLY A 342 -2.30 -25.23 14.96
C GLY A 342 -2.93 -23.84 15.03
N THR A 343 -4.22 -23.76 14.74
CA THR A 343 -4.95 -22.50 14.69
C THR A 343 -5.40 -22.02 16.07
N SER A 344 -5.77 -22.94 16.96
CA SER A 344 -6.16 -22.65 18.35
C SER A 344 -4.99 -22.55 19.32
N ARG A 345 -3.73 -22.64 18.85
CA ARG A 345 -2.52 -22.67 19.69
C ARG A 345 -2.44 -21.53 20.72
N ASN A 346 -2.89 -20.32 20.36
CA ASN A 346 -2.87 -19.16 21.25
C ASN A 346 -3.87 -19.34 22.40
N ALA A 347 -5.10 -19.79 22.11
CA ALA A 347 -6.12 -20.05 23.11
C ALA A 347 -5.72 -21.22 24.02
N LEU A 348 -5.23 -22.32 23.43
CA LEU A 348 -4.76 -23.49 24.17
C LEU A 348 -3.65 -23.11 25.15
N LEU A 349 -2.68 -22.31 24.71
CA LEU A 349 -1.58 -21.86 25.56
C LEU A 349 -2.07 -21.02 26.73
N VAL A 350 -2.97 -20.07 26.49
CA VAL A 350 -3.56 -19.24 27.56
C VAL A 350 -4.32 -20.09 28.57
N VAL A 351 -5.12 -21.05 28.12
CA VAL A 351 -5.88 -21.94 29.01
C VAL A 351 -4.93 -22.80 29.86
N ILE A 352 -3.92 -23.43 29.24
CA ILE A 352 -2.94 -24.26 29.95
C ILE A 352 -2.18 -23.43 30.99
N CYS A 353 -1.67 -22.26 30.61
CA CYS A 353 -0.92 -21.39 31.53
C CYS A 353 -1.81 -20.84 32.66
N GLY A 354 -3.06 -20.48 32.35
CA GLY A 354 -4.05 -20.06 33.35
C GLY A 354 -4.37 -21.17 34.35
N CYS A 355 -4.53 -22.41 33.91
CA CYS A 355 -4.74 -23.56 34.80
C CYS A 355 -3.52 -23.84 35.69
N ILE A 356 -2.30 -23.71 35.15
CA ILE A 356 -1.06 -23.85 35.92
C ILE A 356 -1.00 -22.76 37.01
N ALA A 357 -1.27 -21.51 36.66
CA ALA A 357 -1.29 -20.40 37.61
C ALA A 357 -2.39 -20.54 38.67
N TYR A 358 -3.58 -21.03 38.29
CA TYR A 358 -4.69 -21.29 39.19
C TYR A 358 -4.39 -22.40 40.22
N SER A 359 -3.47 -23.32 39.90
CA SER A 359 -3.06 -24.40 40.82
C SER A 359 -2.25 -23.87 42.01
N PHE A 360 -1.76 -22.62 41.96
CA PHE A 360 -1.09 -21.98 43.08
C PHE A 360 -2.08 -21.16 43.92
N PRO A 361 -1.91 -21.08 45.26
CA PRO A 361 -2.76 -20.24 46.11
C PRO A 361 -2.78 -18.79 45.64
N VAL A 362 -3.96 -18.17 45.65
CA VAL A 362 -4.17 -16.77 45.24
C VAL A 362 -3.27 -15.85 46.08
N GLY A 363 -2.45 -15.05 45.42
CA GLY A 363 -1.49 -14.13 46.06
C GLY A 363 -0.09 -14.72 46.34
N GLN A 364 0.10 -16.03 46.16
CA GLN A 364 1.41 -16.71 46.27
C GLN A 364 1.91 -17.27 44.93
N SER A 365 1.27 -16.89 43.82
CA SER A 365 1.72 -17.30 42.49
C SER A 365 3.13 -16.77 42.23
N PRO A 366 4.08 -17.62 41.77
CA PRO A 366 5.43 -17.19 41.43
C PRO A 366 5.46 -16.36 40.13
N PHE A 367 4.35 -16.33 39.38
CA PHE A 367 4.23 -15.67 38.09
C PHE A 367 3.64 -14.26 38.20
N ASN A 368 4.08 -13.37 37.32
CA ASN A 368 3.44 -12.07 37.13
C ASN A 368 2.12 -12.25 36.36
N LEU A 369 1.00 -12.20 37.07
CA LEU A 369 -0.34 -12.35 36.50
C LEU A 369 -0.87 -11.03 35.92
N ILE A 370 -1.86 -11.15 35.02
CA ILE A 370 -2.55 -9.99 34.44
C ILE A 370 -3.19 -9.12 35.53
N GLY A 371 -3.88 -9.74 36.49
CA GLY A 371 -4.65 -9.05 37.53
C GLY A 371 -6.12 -8.87 37.18
N ASP A 372 -6.81 -8.04 37.97
CA ASP A 372 -8.27 -7.89 37.87
C ASP A 372 -8.70 -7.18 36.57
N ILE A 373 -9.77 -7.70 35.96
CA ILE A 373 -10.34 -7.17 34.72
C ILE A 373 -11.82 -6.88 34.98
N PRO A 374 -12.28 -5.62 34.78
CA PRO A 374 -13.66 -5.26 35.01
C PRO A 374 -14.56 -6.13 34.12
N SER A 375 -15.54 -6.78 34.77
CA SER A 375 -16.48 -7.66 34.08
C SER A 375 -17.60 -6.85 33.44
N GLY A 376 -18.09 -7.33 32.29
CA GLY A 376 -19.18 -6.71 31.56
C GLY A 376 -18.72 -5.88 30.36
N MET A 377 -19.72 -5.41 29.59
CA MET A 377 -19.47 -4.61 28.40
C MET A 377 -19.02 -3.18 28.78
N PRO A 378 -18.15 -2.55 27.96
CA PRO A 378 -17.78 -1.16 28.17
C PRO A 378 -19.02 -0.26 28.10
N ALA A 379 -19.08 0.74 28.97
CA ALA A 379 -20.13 1.73 28.91
C ALA A 379 -19.98 2.55 27.62
N VAL A 380 -21.08 2.71 26.87
CA VAL A 380 -21.10 3.58 25.69
C VAL A 380 -21.04 5.02 26.17
N GLN A 381 -19.95 5.71 25.84
CA GLN A 381 -19.70 7.09 26.25
C GLN A 381 -19.08 7.87 25.09
N LEU A 382 -19.19 9.19 25.13
CA LEU A 382 -18.45 10.02 24.17
C LEU A 382 -16.94 9.92 24.47
N PRO A 383 -16.08 9.99 23.43
CA PRO A 383 -14.64 10.11 23.64
C PRO A 383 -14.31 11.30 24.56
N PRO A 384 -13.25 11.20 25.38
CA PRO A 384 -12.89 12.27 26.28
C PRO A 384 -12.39 13.49 25.49
N PHE A 385 -13.22 14.52 25.37
CA PHE A 385 -12.87 15.81 24.76
C PHE A 385 -12.24 16.79 25.77
N GLY A 386 -11.81 16.26 26.91
CA GLY A 386 -11.20 16.99 28.01
C GLY A 386 -11.35 16.20 29.29
N TYR A 387 -10.44 16.43 30.25
CA TYR A 387 -10.53 15.84 31.58
C TYR A 387 -9.96 16.78 32.62
N THR A 388 -10.48 16.69 33.84
CA THR A 388 -9.96 17.45 34.98
C THR A 388 -8.85 16.62 35.63
N LYS A 389 -7.66 17.20 35.75
CA LYS A 389 -6.55 16.63 36.54
C LYS A 389 -6.84 16.74 38.03
N ASP A 390 -6.10 15.98 38.83
CA ASP A 390 -6.19 15.99 40.30
C ASP A 390 -5.91 17.39 40.90
N ASP A 391 -5.12 18.22 40.21
CA ASP A 391 -4.84 19.62 40.57
C ASP A 391 -5.96 20.61 40.21
N ASN A 392 -7.18 20.15 39.92
CA ASN A 392 -8.32 20.97 39.46
C ASN A 392 -8.06 21.74 38.16
N THR A 393 -7.04 21.37 37.39
CA THR A 393 -6.78 21.94 36.06
C THR A 393 -7.55 21.15 35.00
N THR A 394 -8.38 21.84 34.21
CA THR A 394 -9.08 21.20 33.09
C THR A 394 -8.19 21.18 31.86
N VAL A 395 -7.85 19.98 31.39
CA VAL A 395 -7.18 19.80 30.11
C VAL A 395 -8.24 19.87 29.01
N SER A 396 -8.09 20.83 28.11
CA SER A 396 -8.99 21.01 26.97
C SER A 396 -8.68 20.01 25.85
N LEU A 397 -9.65 19.77 24.95
CA LEU A 397 -9.45 18.99 23.72
C LEU A 397 -8.21 19.43 22.95
N TRP A 398 -8.01 20.74 22.80
CA TRP A 398 -6.89 21.28 22.03
C TRP A 398 -5.55 20.89 22.65
N THR A 399 -5.43 21.01 23.97
CA THR A 399 -4.23 20.57 24.71
C THR A 399 -4.01 19.07 24.59
N MET A 400 -5.07 18.26 24.65
CA MET A 400 -4.95 16.82 24.44
C MET A 400 -4.47 16.50 23.01
N CYS A 401 -4.97 17.22 21.99
CA CYS A 401 -4.50 17.07 20.62
C CYS A 401 -3.04 17.50 20.44
N GLU A 402 -2.62 18.60 21.07
CA GLU A 402 -1.22 19.04 21.08
C GLU A 402 -0.31 17.96 21.71
N ASN A 403 -0.74 17.36 22.81
CA ASN A 403 -0.02 16.29 23.49
C ASN A 403 0.14 15.02 22.63
N LEU A 404 -0.85 14.71 21.77
CA LEU A 404 -0.76 13.57 20.85
C LEU A 404 0.24 13.80 19.70
N GLY A 405 0.64 15.05 19.43
CA GLY A 405 1.67 15.39 18.45
C GLY A 405 1.43 14.80 17.06
N SER A 406 2.47 14.23 16.46
CA SER A 406 2.41 13.57 15.15
C SER A 406 1.67 12.24 15.14
N GLY A 407 1.36 11.65 16.31
CA GLY A 407 0.59 10.42 16.42
C GLY A 407 -0.78 10.52 15.75
N ILE A 408 -1.37 11.72 15.72
CA ILE A 408 -2.64 12.03 15.03
C ILE A 408 -2.61 11.67 13.53
N ILE A 409 -1.47 11.84 12.87
CA ILE A 409 -1.33 11.60 11.42
C ILE A 409 -0.67 10.25 11.16
N VAL A 410 0.32 9.88 11.96
CA VAL A 410 1.08 8.65 11.74
C VAL A 410 0.25 7.41 12.03
N VAL A 411 -0.46 7.36 13.16
CA VAL A 411 -1.28 6.18 13.52
C VAL A 411 -2.28 5.81 12.42
N PRO A 412 -3.11 6.73 11.89
CA PRO A 412 -4.04 6.39 10.81
C PRO A 412 -3.34 6.03 9.49
N LEU A 413 -2.23 6.68 9.14
CA LEU A 413 -1.46 6.33 7.93
C LEU A 413 -0.91 4.90 8.01
N ILE A 414 -0.37 4.51 9.16
CA ILE A 414 0.19 3.16 9.38
C ILE A 414 -0.91 2.11 9.47
N SER A 415 -1.99 2.41 10.19
CA SER A 415 -3.19 1.58 10.26
C SER A 415 -3.69 1.24 8.85
N LEU A 416 -3.76 2.23 7.97
CA LEU A 416 -4.11 2.06 6.57
C LEU A 416 -3.08 1.22 5.78
N MET A 417 -1.79 1.50 5.95
CA MET A 417 -0.74 0.74 5.24
C MET A 417 -0.76 -0.74 5.62
N GLU A 418 -0.94 -1.06 6.90
CA GLU A 418 -1.07 -2.44 7.39
C GLU A 418 -2.27 -3.12 6.72
N ASP A 419 -3.42 -2.45 6.69
CA ASP A 419 -4.64 -2.98 6.10
C ASP A 419 -4.54 -3.20 4.58
N ILE A 420 -3.97 -2.24 3.84
CA ILE A 420 -3.80 -2.38 2.39
C ILE A 420 -2.79 -3.47 2.05
N ALA A 421 -1.74 -3.64 2.84
CA ALA A 421 -0.81 -4.76 2.67
C ALA A 421 -1.52 -6.11 2.81
N ILE A 422 -2.42 -6.24 3.80
CA ILE A 422 -3.26 -7.44 3.99
C ILE A 422 -4.20 -7.63 2.80
N CYS A 423 -4.94 -6.59 2.42
CA CYS A 423 -5.87 -6.64 1.30
C CYS A 423 -5.16 -7.06 0.01
N LYS A 424 -3.96 -6.52 -0.27
CA LYS A 424 -3.16 -6.89 -1.44
C LYS A 424 -2.63 -8.33 -1.35
N ALA A 425 -2.24 -8.79 -0.16
CA ALA A 425 -1.75 -10.15 0.05
C ALA A 425 -2.85 -11.21 -0.17
N PHE A 426 -4.11 -10.91 0.14
CA PHE A 426 -5.25 -11.84 0.02
C PHE A 426 -6.21 -11.53 -1.14
N ALA A 427 -5.92 -10.50 -1.93
CA ALA A 427 -6.77 -10.06 -3.04
C ALA A 427 -6.92 -11.08 -4.18
N ASN A 428 -6.07 -12.12 -4.26
CA ASN A 428 -6.07 -13.12 -5.33
C ASN A 428 -6.14 -12.50 -6.74
N GLY A 429 -5.40 -11.40 -6.96
CA GLY A 429 -5.37 -10.67 -8.23
C GLY A 429 -6.47 -9.62 -8.44
N LYS A 430 -7.40 -9.46 -7.47
CA LYS A 430 -8.39 -8.37 -7.50
C LYS A 430 -7.75 -7.04 -7.11
N SER A 431 -8.23 -5.95 -7.70
CA SER A 431 -7.83 -4.61 -7.26
C SER A 431 -8.41 -4.31 -5.87
N VAL A 432 -7.61 -3.64 -5.05
CA VAL A 432 -7.99 -3.16 -3.72
C VAL A 432 -8.30 -1.67 -3.81
N ASP A 433 -9.49 -1.26 -3.35
CA ASP A 433 -9.84 0.16 -3.28
C ASP A 433 -9.40 0.74 -1.94
N ALA A 434 -8.23 1.39 -1.95
CA ALA A 434 -7.68 1.99 -0.74
C ALA A 434 -8.54 3.10 -0.14
N THR A 435 -9.31 3.81 -0.97
CA THR A 435 -10.21 4.87 -0.48
C THR A 435 -11.39 4.26 0.28
N GLN A 436 -11.83 3.06 -0.10
CA GLN A 436 -12.89 2.37 0.61
C GLN A 436 -12.42 1.82 1.95
N GLU A 437 -11.21 1.26 2.01
CA GLU A 437 -10.64 0.77 3.28
C GLU A 437 -10.37 1.91 4.27
N LEU A 438 -9.93 3.09 3.81
CA LEU A 438 -9.85 4.31 4.62
C LEU A 438 -11.17 4.63 5.34
N ILE A 439 -12.30 4.53 4.62
CA ILE A 439 -13.62 4.79 5.20
C ILE A 439 -13.99 3.68 6.19
N ALA A 440 -13.69 2.42 5.87
CA ALA A 440 -14.03 1.27 6.71
C ALA A 440 -13.29 1.28 8.05
N ILE A 441 -11.97 1.45 8.02
CA ILE A 441 -11.13 1.54 9.21
C ILE A 441 -11.46 2.81 10.00
N GLY A 442 -11.65 3.94 9.31
CA GLY A 442 -12.02 5.20 9.95
C GLY A 442 -13.34 5.12 10.70
N ALA A 443 -14.37 4.55 10.07
CA ALA A 443 -15.66 4.30 10.72
C ALA A 443 -15.52 3.34 11.91
N ALA A 444 -14.75 2.26 11.76
CA ALA A 444 -14.52 1.28 12.82
C ALA A 444 -13.81 1.89 14.04
N ASN A 445 -12.76 2.70 13.83
CA ASN A 445 -12.04 3.42 14.88
C ASN A 445 -12.91 4.48 15.57
N ILE A 446 -13.68 5.28 14.80
CA ILE A 446 -14.65 6.21 15.37
C ILE A 446 -15.63 5.46 16.28
N GLY A 447 -16.24 4.36 15.81
CA GLY A 447 -17.15 3.57 16.63
C GLY A 447 -16.48 3.02 17.89
N ASN A 448 -15.29 2.44 17.75
CA ASN A 448 -14.52 1.91 18.87
C ASN A 448 -14.24 2.93 19.97
N SER A 449 -14.02 4.21 19.61
CA SER A 449 -13.82 5.25 20.60
C SER A 449 -15.03 5.46 21.53
N PHE A 450 -16.26 5.21 21.05
CA PHE A 450 -17.48 5.30 21.89
C PHE A 450 -17.61 4.16 22.91
N VAL A 451 -16.87 3.07 22.70
CA VAL A 451 -16.81 1.92 23.62
C VAL A 451 -15.47 1.88 24.36
N GLN A 452 -14.83 3.05 24.51
CA GLN A 452 -13.59 3.25 25.27
C GLN A 452 -12.43 2.40 24.76
N ALA A 453 -12.34 2.14 23.45
CA ALA A 453 -11.22 1.43 22.87
C ALA A 453 -10.09 2.37 22.40
N PHE A 454 -8.89 1.81 22.27
CA PHE A 454 -7.77 2.44 21.57
C PHE A 454 -7.76 2.05 20.08
N PRO A 455 -6.96 2.73 19.22
CA PRO A 455 -6.98 2.49 17.78
C PRO A 455 -6.72 1.02 17.40
N GLY A 456 -7.38 0.55 16.35
CA GLY A 456 -7.23 -0.80 15.79
C GLY A 456 -7.16 -0.79 14.26
N SER A 457 -6.76 -1.94 13.70
CA SER A 457 -6.66 -2.17 12.25
C SER A 457 -6.80 -3.66 11.91
N GLY A 458 -6.64 -4.02 10.63
CA GLY A 458 -6.48 -5.40 10.19
C GLY A 458 -5.15 -5.99 10.67
N SER A 459 -5.14 -7.25 11.10
CA SER A 459 -3.90 -7.97 11.43
C SER A 459 -3.56 -9.03 10.41
N LEU A 460 -2.31 -9.03 9.92
CA LEU A 460 -1.82 -10.05 8.98
C LEU A 460 -1.96 -11.48 9.55
N SER A 461 -1.65 -11.65 10.84
CA SER A 461 -1.73 -12.96 11.50
C SER A 461 -3.16 -13.50 11.56
N ARG A 462 -4.12 -12.64 11.89
CA ARG A 462 -5.55 -12.98 11.96
C ARG A 462 -6.13 -13.20 10.56
N SER A 463 -5.70 -12.40 9.58
CA SER A 463 -6.15 -12.51 8.19
C SER A 463 -5.68 -13.80 7.53
N ALA A 464 -4.44 -14.23 7.81
CA ALA A 464 -3.94 -15.53 7.35
C ALA A 464 -4.77 -16.69 7.92
N VAL A 465 -5.12 -16.63 9.21
CA VAL A 465 -6.00 -17.62 9.85
C VAL A 465 -7.41 -17.57 9.27
N ASN A 466 -7.96 -16.37 9.06
CA ASN A 466 -9.30 -16.15 8.52
C ASN A 466 -9.43 -16.73 7.09
N ASN A 467 -8.47 -16.40 6.22
CA ASN A 467 -8.41 -16.93 4.86
C ASN A 467 -8.17 -18.45 4.83
N ALA A 468 -7.27 -18.97 5.67
CA ALA A 468 -7.01 -20.42 5.78
C ALA A 468 -8.21 -21.20 6.32
N SER A 469 -9.06 -20.55 7.13
CA SER A 469 -10.32 -21.13 7.63
C SER A 469 -11.45 -21.10 6.60
N GLY A 470 -11.22 -20.51 5.43
CA GLY A 470 -12.18 -20.47 4.33
C GLY A 470 -13.25 -19.39 4.47
N VAL A 471 -12.91 -18.24 5.06
CA VAL A 471 -13.83 -17.09 5.14
C VAL A 471 -14.36 -16.72 3.76
N ARG A 472 -15.67 -16.50 3.67
CA ARG A 472 -16.36 -16.23 2.40
C ARG A 472 -16.84 -14.79 2.30
N THR A 473 -17.28 -14.20 3.40
CA THR A 473 -17.72 -12.81 3.44
C THR A 473 -17.22 -12.07 4.68
N THR A 474 -17.39 -10.75 4.71
CA THR A 474 -17.07 -9.95 5.91
C THR A 474 -17.94 -10.32 7.12
N LEU A 475 -19.07 -11.05 6.92
CA LEU A 475 -19.95 -11.49 8.00
C LEU A 475 -19.26 -12.39 9.04
N GLY A 476 -18.13 -13.02 8.70
CA GLY A 476 -17.26 -13.71 9.68
C GLY A 476 -16.90 -12.86 10.91
N GLY A 477 -16.87 -11.53 10.74
CA GLY A 477 -16.69 -10.57 11.83
C GLY A 477 -17.80 -10.61 12.89
N VAL A 478 -19.04 -10.99 12.54
CA VAL A 478 -20.15 -11.12 13.52
C VAL A 478 -19.82 -12.19 14.55
N TYR A 479 -19.42 -13.37 14.09
CA TYR A 479 -19.10 -14.48 14.97
C TYR A 479 -17.89 -14.18 15.86
N THR A 480 -16.89 -13.48 15.30
CA THR A 480 -15.74 -12.97 16.07
C THR A 480 -16.22 -12.02 17.17
N GLY A 481 -17.05 -11.02 16.83
CA GLY A 481 -17.59 -10.04 17.77
C GLY A 481 -18.45 -10.67 18.87
N ILE A 482 -19.32 -11.63 18.52
CA ILE A 482 -20.11 -12.39 19.50
C ILE A 482 -19.20 -13.11 20.49
N LEU A 483 -18.14 -13.76 20.02
CA LEU A 483 -17.20 -14.49 20.87
C LEU A 483 -16.45 -13.54 21.82
N VAL A 484 -16.10 -12.33 21.37
CA VAL A 484 -15.53 -11.27 22.22
C VAL A 484 -16.54 -10.78 23.28
N ILE A 485 -17.82 -10.59 22.91
CA ILE A 485 -18.88 -10.22 23.87
C ILE A 485 -19.03 -11.30 24.94
N LEU A 486 -19.07 -12.58 24.54
CA LEU A 486 -19.12 -13.70 25.47
C LEU A 486 -17.91 -13.72 26.40
N ALA A 487 -16.71 -13.42 25.88
CA ALA A 487 -15.52 -13.33 26.70
C ALA A 487 -15.59 -12.19 27.74
N LEU A 488 -16.09 -11.01 27.35
CA LEU A 488 -16.30 -9.88 28.26
C LEU A 488 -17.35 -10.15 29.35
N CYS A 489 -18.37 -10.96 29.05
CA CYS A 489 -19.44 -11.26 29.99
C CYS A 489 -19.12 -12.43 30.93
N PHE A 490 -18.35 -13.42 30.47
CA PHE A 490 -18.18 -14.70 31.19
C PHE A 490 -16.72 -15.08 31.48
N LEU A 491 -15.75 -14.65 30.67
CA LEU A 491 -14.36 -15.12 30.78
C LEU A 491 -13.45 -14.15 31.56
N THR A 492 -13.86 -12.89 31.79
CA THR A 492 -13.05 -11.89 32.50
C THR A 492 -12.52 -12.31 33.87
N PRO A 493 -13.28 -13.02 34.74
CA PRO A 493 -12.73 -13.45 36.04
C PRO A 493 -11.60 -14.48 35.89
N TYR A 494 -11.65 -15.30 34.85
CA TYR A 494 -10.63 -16.32 34.58
C TYR A 494 -9.35 -15.72 33.99
N PHE A 495 -9.46 -14.58 33.32
CA PHE A 495 -8.30 -13.88 32.76
C PHE A 495 -7.34 -13.34 33.84
N PHE A 496 -7.80 -13.19 35.09
CA PHE A 496 -6.95 -12.86 36.24
C PHE A 496 -5.72 -13.77 36.35
N PHE A 497 -5.90 -15.07 36.10
CA PHE A 497 -4.87 -16.08 36.28
C PHE A 497 -3.88 -16.19 35.12
N ILE A 498 -4.04 -15.42 34.05
CA ILE A 498 -3.16 -15.54 32.90
C ILE A 498 -1.79 -14.92 33.24
N PRO A 499 -0.67 -15.65 33.06
CA PRO A 499 0.67 -15.08 33.22
C PRO A 499 1.01 -14.11 32.09
N LYS A 500 1.59 -12.95 32.42
CA LYS A 500 2.07 -11.95 31.44
C LYS A 500 3.14 -12.53 30.51
N ALA A 501 4.02 -13.39 31.03
CA ALA A 501 5.04 -14.09 30.24
C ALA A 501 4.45 -14.93 29.09
N ALA A 502 3.26 -15.52 29.30
CA ALA A 502 2.56 -16.30 28.28
C ALA A 502 2.01 -15.40 27.14
N LEU A 503 1.49 -14.22 27.48
CA LEU A 503 1.05 -13.23 26.48
C LEU A 503 2.23 -12.66 25.69
N ALA A 504 3.34 -12.35 26.36
CA ALA A 504 4.56 -11.90 25.72
C ALA A 504 5.12 -12.95 24.74
N ALA A 505 5.08 -14.24 25.13
CA ALA A 505 5.45 -15.34 24.25
C ALA A 505 4.56 -15.43 22.99
N ILE A 506 3.24 -15.22 23.12
CA ILE A 506 2.31 -15.16 21.98
C ILE A 506 2.71 -14.04 21.01
N ILE A 507 3.05 -12.85 21.52
CA ILE A 507 3.46 -11.73 20.68
C ILE A 507 4.79 -12.04 19.97
N ILE A 508 5.81 -12.51 20.70
CA ILE A 508 7.12 -12.84 20.12
C ILE A 508 6.97 -13.90 19.01
N ALA A 509 6.21 -14.97 19.28
CA ALA A 509 5.98 -16.04 18.32
C ALA A 509 5.18 -15.59 17.08
N ALA A 510 4.32 -14.58 17.21
CA ALA A 510 3.60 -13.99 16.08
C ALA A 510 4.51 -13.08 15.23
N VAL A 511 5.29 -12.23 15.88
CA VAL A 511 6.01 -11.12 15.25
C VAL A 511 7.36 -11.52 14.67
N ILE A 512 8.03 -12.55 15.18
CA ILE A 512 9.34 -13.00 14.67
C ILE A 512 9.32 -13.32 13.16
N PHE A 513 8.16 -13.70 12.62
CA PHE A 513 7.98 -14.00 11.20
C PHE A 513 7.62 -12.79 10.33
N MET A 514 7.42 -11.61 10.94
CA MET A 514 7.22 -10.35 10.22
C MET A 514 8.54 -9.74 9.74
N VAL A 515 9.69 -10.25 10.19
CA VAL A 515 11.00 -9.81 9.71
C VAL A 515 11.26 -10.36 8.30
N GLU A 516 11.24 -9.47 7.31
CA GLU A 516 11.25 -9.83 5.87
C GLU A 516 12.66 -9.98 5.27
N VAL A 517 13.53 -10.77 5.89
CA VAL A 517 14.93 -10.96 5.42
C VAL A 517 15.00 -11.52 3.99
N LYS A 518 13.96 -12.24 3.55
CA LYS A 518 13.91 -12.88 2.23
C LYS A 518 13.84 -11.88 1.07
N VAL A 519 13.35 -10.66 1.29
CA VAL A 519 13.16 -9.64 0.23
C VAL A 519 14.50 -8.97 -0.15
N ILE A 520 15.47 -8.96 0.78
CA ILE A 520 16.78 -8.32 0.58
C ILE A 520 17.56 -8.96 -0.58
N LYS A 521 17.57 -10.29 -0.69
CA LYS A 521 18.35 -11.01 -1.72
C LYS A 521 17.86 -10.74 -3.15
N PRO A 522 16.54 -10.83 -3.46
CA PRO A 522 15.99 -10.40 -4.74
C PRO A 522 16.30 -8.94 -5.05
N MET A 523 16.09 -8.01 -4.09
CA MET A 523 16.37 -6.59 -4.30
C MET A 523 17.85 -6.33 -4.66
N TRP A 524 18.77 -6.97 -3.95
CA TRP A 524 20.20 -6.84 -4.21
C TRP A 524 20.60 -7.38 -5.59
N ARG A 525 19.97 -8.47 -6.05
CA ARG A 525 20.21 -9.05 -7.38
C ARG A 525 19.64 -8.19 -8.51
N THR A 526 18.53 -7.50 -8.27
CA THR A 526 17.88 -6.65 -9.28
C THR A 526 18.58 -5.29 -9.38
N LYS A 527 18.57 -4.51 -8.29
CA LYS A 527 19.11 -3.15 -8.28
C LYS A 527 19.49 -2.73 -6.86
N LYS A 528 20.80 -2.68 -6.59
CA LYS A 528 21.35 -2.36 -5.27
C LYS A 528 20.87 -1.00 -4.73
N THR A 529 20.60 -0.03 -5.60
CA THR A 529 20.14 1.30 -5.17
C THR A 529 18.72 1.29 -4.63
N ASP A 530 17.90 0.29 -4.95
CA ASP A 530 16.53 0.15 -4.42
C ASP A 530 16.54 -0.36 -2.96
N LEU A 531 17.69 -0.81 -2.46
CA LEU A 531 17.87 -1.19 -1.05
C LEU A 531 18.08 0.03 -0.13
N VAL A 532 18.50 1.18 -0.67
CA VAL A 532 18.80 2.38 0.12
C VAL A 532 17.56 2.88 0.87
N PRO A 533 16.38 3.07 0.23
CA PRO A 533 15.17 3.47 0.96
C PRO A 533 14.78 2.48 2.05
N GLY A 534 14.84 1.17 1.76
CA GLY A 534 14.48 0.13 2.74
C GLY A 534 15.40 0.07 3.96
N ILE A 535 16.72 0.11 3.76
CA ILE A 535 17.69 0.17 4.87
C ILE A 535 17.53 1.46 5.66
N SER A 536 17.33 2.59 4.98
CA SER A 536 17.15 3.88 5.66
C SER A 536 15.91 3.86 6.57
N ALA A 537 14.78 3.33 6.08
CA ALA A 537 13.57 3.16 6.87
C ALA A 537 13.81 2.22 8.07
N PHE A 538 14.48 1.09 7.86
CA PHE A 538 14.82 0.14 8.94
C PHE A 538 15.65 0.81 10.04
N VAL A 539 16.72 1.52 9.66
CA VAL A 539 17.63 2.16 10.62
C VAL A 539 16.95 3.31 11.35
N PHE A 540 16.23 4.20 10.66
CA PHE A 540 15.56 5.32 11.31
C PHE A 540 14.42 4.87 12.23
N CYS A 541 13.65 3.85 11.86
CA CYS A 541 12.61 3.30 12.74
C CYS A 541 13.19 2.65 13.99
N LEU A 542 14.40 2.09 13.93
CA LEU A 542 15.07 1.49 15.09
C LEU A 542 15.64 2.56 16.04
N LEU A 543 16.25 3.61 15.49
CA LEU A 543 17.00 4.61 16.25
C LEU A 543 16.15 5.79 16.74
N LEU A 544 15.07 6.12 16.03
CA LEU A 544 14.20 7.25 16.33
C LEU A 544 12.80 6.75 16.74
N PRO A 545 11.97 7.60 17.36
CA PRO A 545 10.54 7.31 17.52
C PRO A 545 9.92 6.88 16.19
N LEU A 546 9.05 5.87 16.23
CA LEU A 546 8.61 5.16 15.03
C LEU A 546 7.96 6.09 13.99
N GLU A 547 7.21 7.09 14.48
CA GLU A 547 6.60 8.15 13.69
C GLU A 547 7.59 8.95 12.84
N ILE A 548 8.70 9.38 13.45
CA ILE A 548 9.76 10.13 12.77
C ILE A 548 10.52 9.20 11.82
N GLY A 549 10.78 7.97 12.27
CA GLY A 549 11.51 6.96 11.51
C GLY A 549 10.86 6.64 10.17
N ILE A 550 9.55 6.41 10.15
CA ILE A 550 8.82 6.15 8.91
C ILE A 550 8.70 7.40 8.03
N GLY A 551 8.46 8.57 8.62
CA GLY A 551 8.42 9.85 7.89
C GLY A 551 9.70 10.10 7.10
N LEU A 552 10.86 9.88 7.73
CA LEU A 552 12.17 10.00 7.07
C LEU A 552 12.38 8.92 5.99
N GLY A 553 11.97 7.68 6.25
CA GLY A 553 12.07 6.59 5.26
C GLY A 553 11.26 6.88 3.98
N VAL A 554 10.02 7.38 4.14
CA VAL A 554 9.17 7.80 3.02
C VAL A 554 9.75 9.04 2.32
N ALA A 555 10.23 10.03 3.08
CA ALA A 555 10.86 11.22 2.51
C ALA A 555 12.07 10.88 1.64
N ILE A 556 12.93 9.93 2.07
CA ILE A 556 14.07 9.46 1.28
C ILE A 556 13.61 8.73 0.03
N ASN A 557 12.57 7.90 0.12
CA ASN A 557 12.00 7.24 -1.05
C ASN A 557 11.46 8.24 -2.08
N ILE A 558 10.75 9.27 -1.63
CA ILE A 558 10.26 10.36 -2.49
C ILE A 558 11.43 11.14 -3.10
N LEU A 559 12.45 11.48 -2.30
CA LEU A 559 13.65 12.17 -2.79
C LEU A 559 14.39 11.34 -3.83
N PHE A 560 14.43 10.01 -3.66
CA PHE A 560 15.05 9.09 -4.60
C PHE A 560 14.28 9.04 -5.93
N ILE A 561 12.95 9.04 -5.89
CA ILE A 561 12.09 9.14 -7.08
C ILE A 561 12.30 10.49 -7.77
N LEU A 562 12.29 11.58 -7.00
CA LEU A 562 12.45 12.94 -7.52
C LEU A 562 13.83 13.15 -8.15
N TYR A 563 14.89 12.58 -7.57
CA TYR A 563 16.24 12.63 -8.14
C TYR A 563 16.30 11.97 -9.52
N HIS A 564 15.70 10.77 -9.66
CA HIS A 564 15.65 10.07 -10.95
C HIS A 564 14.75 10.78 -11.97
N ALA A 565 13.71 11.48 -11.52
CA ALA A 565 12.89 12.32 -12.37
C ALA A 565 13.64 13.58 -12.84
N ALA A 566 14.46 14.19 -11.98
CA ALA A 566 15.22 15.42 -12.26
C ALA A 566 16.51 15.20 -13.07
N ARG A 567 17.07 13.99 -13.09
CA ARG A 567 18.31 13.64 -13.81
C ARG A 567 18.08 12.52 -14.83
N PRO A 568 17.28 12.76 -15.89
CA PRO A 568 17.11 11.80 -16.98
C PRO A 568 18.42 11.52 -17.70
N LYS A 569 18.53 10.33 -18.29
CA LYS A 569 19.66 9.98 -19.17
C LYS A 569 19.31 10.43 -20.59
N ILE A 570 20.33 10.88 -21.32
CA ILE A 570 20.21 11.22 -22.74
C ILE A 570 21.18 10.32 -23.48
N ASP A 571 20.66 9.56 -24.43
CA ASP A 571 21.49 8.87 -25.40
C ASP A 571 21.87 9.82 -26.53
N ALA A 572 23.10 9.72 -27.01
CA ALA A 572 23.65 10.60 -28.04
C ALA A 572 24.29 9.75 -29.13
N GLU A 573 23.66 9.76 -30.30
CA GLU A 573 24.09 8.96 -31.44
C GLU A 573 24.29 9.84 -32.67
N LYS A 574 25.43 9.68 -33.35
CA LYS A 574 25.67 10.29 -34.66
C LYS A 574 25.02 9.45 -35.72
N MET A 575 24.02 10.02 -36.37
CA MET A 575 23.25 9.37 -37.42
C MET A 575 23.55 10.02 -38.75
N ARG A 576 23.39 9.24 -39.82
CA ARG A 576 23.54 9.72 -41.18
C ARG A 576 22.20 9.60 -41.89
N SER A 577 21.70 10.71 -42.42
CA SER A 577 20.51 10.74 -43.25
C SER A 577 20.70 9.86 -44.49
N ARG A 578 19.60 9.41 -45.11
CA ARG A 578 19.63 8.69 -46.41
C ARG A 578 20.40 9.47 -47.48
N GLN A 579 20.47 10.79 -47.35
CA GLN A 579 21.15 11.70 -48.28
C GLN A 579 22.60 11.99 -47.89
N GLY A 580 23.12 11.35 -46.85
CA GLY A 580 24.54 11.45 -46.48
C GLY A 580 24.90 12.56 -45.49
N ILE A 581 23.94 13.35 -45.03
CA ILE A 581 24.10 14.42 -44.04
C ILE A 581 24.23 13.81 -42.64
N GLU A 582 25.28 14.19 -41.90
CA GLU A 582 25.48 13.79 -40.51
C GLU A 582 24.67 14.69 -39.59
N TYR A 583 23.97 14.11 -38.61
CA TYR A 583 23.27 14.82 -37.56
C TYR A 583 23.42 14.11 -36.22
N LEU A 584 23.32 14.86 -35.13
CA LEU A 584 23.34 14.30 -33.77
C LEU A 584 21.90 14.03 -33.33
N MET A 585 21.55 12.76 -33.13
CA MET A 585 20.30 12.37 -32.49
C MET A 585 20.50 12.31 -30.98
N LEU A 586 19.68 13.06 -30.24
CA LEU A 586 19.64 13.05 -28.79
C LEU A 586 18.30 12.50 -28.35
N THR A 587 18.32 11.39 -27.60
CA THR A 587 17.10 10.72 -27.16
C THR A 587 17.02 10.77 -25.64
N PRO A 588 16.24 11.71 -25.05
CA PRO A 588 15.98 11.72 -23.61
C PRO A 588 15.12 10.52 -23.21
N ASP A 589 15.48 9.87 -22.10
CA ASP A 589 14.78 8.65 -21.63
C ASP A 589 13.44 8.92 -20.92
N ARG A 590 13.12 10.17 -20.58
CA ARG A 590 11.98 10.57 -19.73
C ARG A 590 11.35 11.92 -20.13
N CYS A 591 10.25 12.27 -19.47
CA CYS A 591 9.51 13.53 -19.63
C CYS A 591 10.36 14.79 -19.37
N LEU A 592 10.02 15.86 -20.09
CA LEU A 592 10.61 17.19 -19.96
C LEU A 592 9.73 18.04 -19.03
N ILE A 593 10.00 17.96 -17.73
CA ILE A 593 9.23 18.66 -16.68
C ILE A 593 10.16 19.60 -15.90
N PHE A 594 9.61 20.51 -15.09
CA PHE A 594 10.38 21.53 -14.37
C PHE A 594 11.65 21.02 -13.67
N PRO A 595 11.70 19.82 -13.03
CA PRO A 595 12.90 19.37 -12.34
C PRO A 595 14.02 18.94 -13.30
N SER A 596 13.66 18.52 -14.52
CA SER A 596 14.58 17.86 -15.46
C SER A 596 15.04 18.77 -16.59
N VAL A 597 14.23 19.75 -16.98
CA VAL A 597 14.43 20.48 -18.24
C VAL A 597 15.75 21.26 -18.31
N ASP A 598 16.19 21.91 -17.23
CA ASP A 598 17.48 22.62 -17.22
C ASP A 598 18.66 21.66 -17.32
N TYR A 599 18.54 20.48 -16.69
CA TYR A 599 19.57 19.46 -16.83
C TYR A 599 19.65 18.94 -18.26
N VAL A 600 18.49 18.67 -18.87
CA VAL A 600 18.40 18.25 -20.28
C VAL A 600 18.97 19.32 -21.20
N ARG A 601 18.60 20.60 -21.03
CA ARG A 601 19.15 21.74 -21.80
C ARG A 601 20.67 21.75 -21.74
N ASN A 602 21.24 21.61 -20.54
CA ASN A 602 22.69 21.61 -20.34
C ASN A 602 23.36 20.42 -21.02
N LEU A 603 22.76 19.23 -20.94
CA LEU A 603 23.26 18.04 -21.64
C LEU A 603 23.17 18.20 -23.16
N VAL A 604 22.02 18.62 -23.70
CA VAL A 604 21.82 18.88 -25.14
C VAL A 604 22.84 19.90 -25.64
N THR A 605 23.06 20.98 -24.89
CA THR A 605 24.06 22.00 -25.24
C THR A 605 25.48 21.44 -25.19
N LYS A 606 25.79 20.61 -24.20
CA LYS A 606 27.11 19.98 -24.04
C LYS A 606 27.40 18.99 -25.16
N TYR A 607 26.46 18.11 -25.50
CA TYR A 607 26.58 17.13 -26.58
C TYR A 607 26.60 17.82 -27.94
N GLY A 608 25.73 18.82 -28.16
CA GLY A 608 25.74 19.65 -29.36
C GLY A 608 27.10 20.31 -29.60
N ARG A 609 27.70 20.95 -28.58
CA ARG A 609 29.03 21.56 -28.73
C ARG A 609 30.15 20.55 -28.93
N ARG A 610 30.15 19.44 -28.17
CA ARG A 610 31.28 18.51 -28.13
C ARG A 610 31.29 17.54 -29.31
N GLU A 611 30.12 17.06 -29.73
CA GLU A 611 30.00 16.00 -30.74
C GLU A 611 29.55 16.52 -32.10
N ALA A 612 28.68 17.53 -32.13
CA ALA A 612 28.14 18.13 -33.35
C ALA A 612 28.96 19.35 -33.82
N GLY A 613 29.83 19.91 -32.98
CA GLY A 613 30.51 21.18 -33.28
C GLY A 613 29.50 22.32 -33.45
N GLU A 614 29.88 23.38 -34.16
CA GLU A 614 28.98 24.53 -34.40
C GLU A 614 28.06 24.36 -35.62
N THR A 615 28.34 23.41 -36.51
CA THR A 615 27.69 23.33 -37.83
C THR A 615 26.73 22.15 -38.00
N MET A 616 26.92 21.04 -37.27
CA MET A 616 26.12 19.83 -37.48
C MET A 616 24.72 19.99 -36.84
N PRO A 617 23.63 19.65 -37.54
CA PRO A 617 22.28 19.67 -36.99
C PRO A 617 22.11 18.76 -35.78
N VAL A 618 21.29 19.19 -34.83
CA VAL A 618 20.90 18.40 -33.65
C VAL A 618 19.41 18.10 -33.71
N VAL A 619 19.05 16.84 -33.53
CA VAL A 619 17.66 16.36 -33.50
C VAL A 619 17.39 15.78 -32.10
N ILE A 620 16.32 16.23 -31.45
CA ILE A 620 15.85 15.68 -30.19
C ILE A 620 14.72 14.70 -30.48
N ASP A 621 14.96 13.41 -30.27
CA ASP A 621 13.92 12.38 -30.35
C ASP A 621 13.04 12.44 -29.10
N CYS A 622 11.80 12.85 -29.29
CA CYS A 622 10.81 13.03 -28.25
C CYS A 622 9.88 11.82 -28.10
N SER A 623 10.20 10.67 -28.70
CA SER A 623 9.39 9.45 -28.63
C SER A 623 9.07 8.99 -27.18
N HIS A 624 9.98 9.27 -26.25
CA HIS A 624 9.82 8.94 -24.81
C HIS A 624 9.35 10.13 -23.94
N VAL A 625 9.08 11.29 -24.55
CA VAL A 625 8.62 12.49 -23.82
C VAL A 625 7.09 12.47 -23.74
N PHE A 626 6.56 12.16 -22.55
CA PHE A 626 5.10 12.00 -22.35
C PHE A 626 4.38 13.23 -21.82
N GLY A 627 5.11 14.19 -21.25
CA GLY A 627 4.52 15.40 -20.67
C GLY A 627 5.53 16.53 -20.57
N ALA A 628 5.02 17.76 -20.63
CA ALA A 628 5.75 18.98 -20.38
C ALA A 628 4.89 19.98 -19.60
N ASP A 629 5.56 20.89 -18.88
CA ASP A 629 4.95 22.00 -18.18
C ASP A 629 5.42 23.35 -18.76
N TYR A 630 4.84 24.44 -18.23
CA TYR A 630 5.17 25.79 -18.67
C TYR A 630 6.66 26.13 -18.52
N THR A 631 7.29 25.68 -17.42
CA THR A 631 8.72 25.89 -17.19
C THR A 631 9.54 25.18 -18.26
N ALA A 632 9.17 23.94 -18.61
CA ALA A 632 9.82 23.21 -19.68
C ALA A 632 9.67 23.92 -21.03
N ALA A 633 8.48 24.43 -21.36
CA ALA A 633 8.25 25.21 -22.58
C ALA A 633 9.17 26.45 -22.67
N LYS A 634 9.30 27.21 -21.58
CA LYS A 634 10.19 28.38 -21.52
C LYS A 634 11.66 28.03 -21.68
N VAL A 635 12.10 26.92 -21.10
CA VAL A 635 13.48 26.46 -21.23
C VAL A 635 13.77 25.95 -22.65
N ILE A 636 12.81 25.28 -23.28
CA ILE A 636 12.90 24.85 -24.68
C ILE A 636 12.91 26.06 -25.63
N GLU A 637 12.08 27.08 -25.41
CA GLU A 637 12.11 28.35 -26.15
C GLU A 637 13.51 28.98 -26.09
N SER A 638 14.09 29.04 -24.89
CA SER A 638 15.45 29.57 -24.73
C SER A 638 16.52 28.66 -25.38
N LEU A 639 16.33 27.34 -25.37
CA LEU A 639 17.24 26.40 -26.02
C LEU A 639 17.22 26.56 -27.55
N ILE A 640 16.05 26.73 -28.15
CA ILE A 640 15.91 26.99 -29.60
C ILE A 640 16.61 28.31 -29.97
N ARG A 641 16.39 29.36 -29.17
CA ARG A 641 17.06 30.66 -29.37
C ARG A 641 18.58 30.56 -29.26
N ASP A 642 19.09 29.80 -28.28
CA ASP A 642 20.53 29.56 -28.10
C ASP A 642 21.16 28.84 -29.31
N PHE A 643 20.47 27.84 -29.87
CA PHE A 643 20.94 27.11 -31.04
C PHE A 643 20.86 27.98 -32.31
N SER A 644 19.76 28.70 -32.51
CA SER A 644 19.58 29.62 -33.65
C SER A 644 20.61 30.75 -33.65
N SER A 645 20.92 31.34 -32.48
CA SER A 645 21.96 32.38 -32.35
C SER A 645 23.38 31.93 -32.73
N ARG A 646 23.65 30.62 -32.69
CA ARG A 646 24.93 30.02 -33.09
C ARG A 646 24.95 29.54 -34.55
N GLY A 647 23.83 29.66 -35.25
CA GLY A 647 23.66 29.10 -36.60
C GLY A 647 23.51 27.57 -36.63
N GLN A 648 23.30 26.92 -35.47
CA GLN A 648 23.12 25.48 -35.37
C GLN A 648 21.62 25.13 -35.41
N SER A 649 21.24 24.17 -36.25
CA SER A 649 19.84 23.76 -36.38
C SER A 649 19.44 22.82 -35.25
N LEU A 650 18.30 23.08 -34.59
CA LEU A 650 17.70 22.21 -33.59
C LEU A 650 16.30 21.76 -34.07
N PHE A 651 16.09 20.44 -34.13
CA PHE A 651 14.82 19.85 -34.58
C PHE A 651 14.23 18.93 -33.50
N PHE A 652 12.91 18.83 -33.46
CA PHE A 652 12.19 17.91 -32.58
C PHE A 652 11.56 16.79 -33.42
N TYR A 653 11.77 15.54 -33.04
CA TYR A 653 11.25 14.37 -33.72
C TYR A 653 10.22 13.64 -32.85
N ASN A 654 9.10 13.22 -33.44
CA ASN A 654 8.03 12.42 -32.84
C ASN A 654 7.44 12.99 -31.52
N LEU A 655 7.13 14.28 -31.49
CA LEU A 655 6.59 14.95 -30.30
C LEU A 655 5.09 14.66 -30.14
N LYS A 656 4.67 14.14 -28.97
CA LYS A 656 3.24 13.92 -28.70
C LYS A 656 2.41 15.22 -28.82
N PRO A 657 1.18 15.17 -29.36
CA PRO A 657 0.34 16.37 -29.53
C PRO A 657 0.09 17.14 -28.23
N SER A 658 -0.05 16.44 -27.10
CA SER A 658 -0.22 17.08 -25.78
C SER A 658 1.01 17.88 -25.34
N VAL A 659 2.21 17.47 -25.75
CA VAL A 659 3.47 18.17 -25.45
C VAL A 659 3.69 19.29 -26.45
N TYR A 660 3.37 19.06 -27.73
CA TYR A 660 3.40 20.08 -28.78
C TYR A 660 2.57 21.30 -28.40
N ALA A 661 1.32 21.11 -27.94
CA ALA A 661 0.45 22.20 -27.51
C ALA A 661 1.04 23.06 -26.37
N VAL A 662 1.81 22.43 -25.47
CA VAL A 662 2.48 23.15 -24.37
C VAL A 662 3.65 23.99 -24.88
N PHE A 663 4.43 23.48 -25.84
CA PHE A 663 5.54 24.22 -26.45
C PHE A 663 5.07 25.30 -27.43
N GLU A 664 4.00 25.05 -28.18
CA GLU A 664 3.39 26.03 -29.07
C GLU A 664 2.82 27.22 -28.27
N GLY A 665 2.28 26.98 -27.07
CA GLY A 665 1.72 28.01 -26.21
C GLY A 665 2.70 29.11 -25.75
N VAL A 666 4.02 28.94 -25.95
CA VAL A 666 5.02 30.00 -25.69
C VAL A 666 5.54 30.68 -26.96
N GLU A 667 4.99 30.33 -28.13
CA GLU A 667 5.31 30.87 -29.46
C GLU A 667 6.82 30.96 -29.75
N PRO A 668 7.56 29.83 -29.75
CA PRO A 668 9.00 29.87 -29.95
C PRO A 668 9.35 30.23 -31.40
N ALA A 669 10.23 31.21 -31.58
CA ALA A 669 10.83 31.51 -32.88
C ALA A 669 11.65 30.29 -33.35
N ASP A 670 11.42 29.85 -34.60
CA ASP A 670 12.07 28.66 -35.20
C ASP A 670 11.77 27.33 -34.49
N PHE A 671 10.58 27.15 -33.91
CA PHE A 671 10.16 25.82 -33.44
C PHE A 671 9.77 24.93 -34.61
N VAL A 672 10.43 23.77 -34.70
CA VAL A 672 10.27 22.88 -35.84
C VAL A 672 10.14 21.42 -35.36
N CYS A 673 9.02 20.77 -35.68
CA CYS A 673 8.67 19.42 -35.24
C CYS A 673 8.29 18.50 -36.41
N TYR A 674 8.74 17.25 -36.39
CA TYR A 674 8.50 16.26 -37.44
C TYR A 674 8.11 14.89 -36.89
N TYR A 675 7.45 14.11 -37.73
CA TYR A 675 6.92 12.78 -37.38
C TYR A 675 7.44 11.66 -38.28
N THR A 676 7.95 11.99 -39.47
CA THR A 676 8.48 11.03 -40.44
C THR A 676 9.94 11.31 -40.73
N GLN A 677 10.70 10.23 -40.95
CA GLN A 677 12.13 10.33 -41.28
C GLN A 677 12.34 10.98 -42.66
N GLU A 678 11.38 10.81 -43.57
CA GLU A 678 11.39 11.44 -44.90
C GLU A 678 11.24 12.96 -44.83
N ALA A 679 10.32 13.46 -43.99
CA ALA A 679 10.18 14.90 -43.76
C ALA A 679 11.46 15.49 -43.15
N LEU A 680 12.07 14.78 -42.20
CA LEU A 680 13.35 15.19 -41.60
C LEU A 680 14.47 15.29 -42.65
N ASP A 681 14.57 14.31 -43.55
CA ASP A 681 15.55 14.29 -44.64
C ASP A 681 15.33 15.45 -45.65
N GLU A 682 14.08 15.80 -45.96
CA GLU A 682 13.74 16.94 -46.83
C GLU A 682 14.17 18.29 -46.26
N LEU A 683 14.15 18.47 -44.94
CA LEU A 683 14.59 19.72 -44.31
C LEU A 683 16.07 19.89 -44.26
N PHE A 684 16.80 18.80 -44.05
CA PHE A 684 18.25 18.87 -44.14
C PHE A 684 18.65 19.38 -45.54
N LYS A 685 17.92 18.99 -46.59
CA LYS A 685 18.08 19.50 -47.96
C LYS A 685 17.69 20.97 -48.11
N GLU A 686 16.52 21.39 -47.61
CA GLU A 686 16.10 22.81 -47.66
C GLU A 686 17.09 23.73 -46.94
N ARG A 687 17.63 23.30 -45.78
CA ARG A 687 18.60 24.11 -45.04
C ARG A 687 19.99 24.11 -45.64
N GLU A 688 20.50 22.99 -46.17
CA GLU A 688 21.78 23.01 -46.90
C GLU A 688 21.71 23.97 -48.09
N SER A 689 20.61 23.94 -48.86
CA SER A 689 20.43 24.85 -49.99
C SER A 689 20.42 26.33 -49.56
N ASN A 690 19.76 26.66 -48.45
CA ASN A 690 19.76 28.01 -47.88
C ASN A 690 21.13 28.42 -47.29
N HIS A 691 21.89 27.45 -46.77
CA HIS A 691 23.24 27.68 -46.24
C HIS A 691 24.26 27.90 -47.37
N GLU A 692 24.17 27.15 -48.47
CA GLU A 692 24.97 27.37 -49.70
C GLU A 692 24.65 28.71 -50.35
N VAL A 693 23.38 29.10 -50.45
CA VAL A 693 22.97 30.42 -50.95
C VAL A 693 23.54 31.54 -50.08
N ARG A 694 23.49 31.41 -48.74
CA ARG A 694 24.11 32.39 -47.81
C ARG A 694 25.64 32.42 -47.88
N ARG A 695 26.29 31.30 -48.19
CA ARG A 695 27.75 31.22 -48.40
C ARG A 695 28.14 31.93 -49.69
N ASN A 696 27.42 31.67 -50.78
CA ASN A 696 27.62 32.31 -52.07
C ASN A 696 27.38 33.83 -52.01
N PHE A 697 26.46 34.33 -51.17
CA PHE A 697 26.26 35.76 -50.94
C PHE A 697 27.35 36.42 -50.08
N LYS A 698 28.12 35.66 -49.28
CA LYS A 698 29.25 36.17 -48.49
C LYS A 698 30.58 36.15 -49.25
N GLU A 699 30.66 35.45 -50.38
CA GLU A 699 31.87 35.31 -51.22
C GLU A 699 31.83 36.19 -52.48
N VAL A 700 30.86 37.09 -52.63
CA VAL A 700 30.93 38.16 -53.62
C VAL A 700 31.68 39.34 -52.99
N PRO A 701 32.83 39.77 -53.54
CA PRO A 701 33.72 40.76 -52.93
C PRO A 701 33.12 42.15 -52.73
#